data_AF-A0A2D6R8A6-F1
#
_entry.id   AF-A0A2D6R8A6-F1
#
_cell.length_a   1.000
_cell.length_b   1.000
_cell.length_c   1.000
_cell.angle_alpha   90.00
_cell.angle_beta   90.00
_cell.angle_gamma   90.00
#
_symmetry.space_group_name_H-M   'P 1'
#
loop_
_entity.id
_entity.type
_entity.pdbx_description
1 polymer ?
#
loop_
_entity_poly.entity_id
_entity_poly.type
_entity_poly.pdbx_seq_one_letter_code
_entity_poly.pdbx_strand_id
1 'polypeptide(L)'
;MITENDQGNSVSTAFDSALQKTVQKIRPKVLAEWKNSRSLDNVSVSAVPDYTTAQKLSGNIGDYFDVRQVANGWNRQGMTWGVVGDLDVDGLPIRADGTWHTLPEKNGGSHEFGWRSPTATNSSGVYATAPVITMTFNQEKINYIEIYTSEYSGAIKEYTLEYLDSAGSYQSVVANHVLSKGTSSYRHTLSSGNTIDIKGARLTIHKTQNGNDYARVNEINPIYETDISEYIIRFSCDKNRDIHDTTLPLGGISANSFTMSIDNSQHHFTVGSNLKYGSYLAKDIKFVVSLGWRTTTSPDEYEYVNCGTYWADEWKQLTNMTMDVQCRDYTRFLTDAEIEGGFIVSDSDAANALRILLSTNNFPRADFQGLYPYQKAVLEDGAVAHYRFNEGVSSGSVSAGSSSITPGSGLLARWWTLGDLSGDSEDLRRALFRDDRTVQSNILGLGGKELIDYSKSPRVTENSSTNSVSGYAVNYTNRNPGSQADFYHTVVDGFFIPPSTDDYQFKITVKNGGFRLFLGGSSSRYVFDSASDSESARRDLELFKGELRIDKFFNNQSSVSFQTDSVRLYQNNPISIRIEAFHVMGDFELKLERKIGSGSYAAVSPSETLTDVAFDVVGSRDDYIASNNYSSLIRNHGIYSGSPLLRQSGGISSDSKDFSVKMDNTDGSNDYMTIAYDSSIDLTSSSGSNYTGSFSIEAFVNFTSYVSGQGVYAGNLDNATSGTGTKGVGLFFKSSGHGVKFINNSGTMQEASVSTGGDLDEWVHVVATYDGTDLKYYFNGELKDTITSVGAPAAWSSQDFLVGKSTYGSSSSNAYLRGKIDEFAIYRKALTSDQVRDHYYITTMDEIRVHPYLYGEKSAFQIAGDIATGDLGMFYFDEFGKFRYDHFSRLYESGIPQHATSQATISDSVNIKSAERRIELLANKVTIVVNPMISKNIGLSPLWRPPDPTSLTVTKLASGSSVTSAETSQIFVDSTSNPPWKEKGYFKINDEIIKYDKLDENYFKTLTRAQFGTTAAAHSGGDKVREVRYFQFSWSQSPAVDIKAPFIAAVEFEDPDLVSVDRFIKKPYGGEVVMSATTNLSVNDNIGDVVFLEGTNAYSGVMYFTSISGTAISNGGSSSKVSRQSSIYSDSMRKYGKKEVVIDNRFVSDDDYAQDLADFLINKMESGVPILDVDVLSMPKLQLGDRITISRLEQLGISNKDYWVVESKIEYNGGVSQRLTLREAS
;
A
#
# COMPACT_ATOMS: atom_id res chain seq x y z
N MET A 1 -5.01 21.16 -18.63
CA MET A 1 -5.40 21.18 -20.06
C MET A 1 -5.10 19.85 -20.72
N ILE A 2 -6.02 19.39 -21.58
CA ILE A 2 -5.83 18.20 -22.42
C ILE A 2 -4.75 18.46 -23.48
N THR A 3 -3.70 17.64 -23.45
CA THR A 3 -2.56 17.70 -24.37
C THR A 3 -2.53 16.56 -25.37
N GLU A 4 -3.37 15.53 -25.18
CA GLU A 4 -3.44 14.35 -26.02
C GLU A 4 -4.85 14.14 -26.59
N ASN A 5 -4.94 13.58 -27.78
CA ASN A 5 -6.20 13.24 -28.45
C ASN A 5 -6.76 11.89 -27.95
N ASP A 6 -7.91 11.46 -28.48
CA ASP A 6 -8.55 10.19 -28.14
C ASP A 6 -7.72 8.93 -28.47
N GLN A 7 -6.61 9.09 -29.19
CA GLN A 7 -5.67 8.03 -29.58
C GLN A 7 -4.36 8.09 -28.77
N GLY A 8 -4.22 9.01 -27.81
CA GLY A 8 -2.99 9.19 -27.02
C GLY A 8 -1.85 9.89 -27.76
N ASN A 9 -2.13 10.56 -28.88
CA ASN A 9 -1.16 11.38 -29.59
C ASN A 9 -1.28 12.84 -29.16
N SER A 10 -0.18 13.59 -29.15
CA SER A 10 -0.22 15.03 -28.83
C SER A 10 -1.15 15.81 -29.77
N VAL A 11 -1.96 16.70 -29.20
CA VAL A 11 -2.91 17.53 -29.95
C VAL A 11 -2.17 18.42 -30.96
N SER A 12 -2.65 18.44 -32.20
CA SER A 12 -1.97 19.14 -33.29
C SER A 12 -2.16 20.66 -33.25
N THR A 13 -1.23 21.40 -33.85
CA THR A 13 -1.38 22.86 -34.05
C THR A 13 -2.54 23.21 -34.98
N ALA A 14 -2.96 22.27 -35.86
CA ALA A 14 -4.12 22.43 -36.71
C ALA A 14 -5.43 22.36 -35.91
N PHE A 15 -5.48 21.56 -34.85
CA PHE A 15 -6.59 21.55 -33.90
C PHE A 15 -6.73 22.89 -33.17
N ASP A 16 -5.64 23.43 -32.63
CA ASP A 16 -5.63 24.74 -31.97
C ASP A 16 -6.11 25.85 -32.91
N SER A 17 -5.71 25.77 -34.19
CA SER A 17 -6.18 26.67 -35.24
C SER A 17 -7.67 26.49 -35.57
N ALA A 18 -8.20 25.26 -35.47
CA ALA A 18 -9.62 24.97 -35.72
C ALA A 18 -10.53 25.48 -34.58
N LEU A 19 -10.05 25.45 -33.33
CA LEU A 19 -10.75 25.98 -32.17
C LEU A 19 -11.02 27.49 -32.28
N GLN A 20 -10.09 28.25 -32.87
CA GLN A 20 -10.20 29.71 -32.96
C GLN A 20 -11.10 30.21 -34.12
N LYS A 21 -11.63 29.32 -34.96
CA LYS A 21 -12.49 29.72 -36.11
C LYS A 21 -13.89 30.11 -35.66
N THR A 22 -14.45 31.14 -36.28
CA THR A 22 -15.83 31.62 -36.03
C THR A 22 -16.90 30.59 -36.38
N VAL A 23 -16.64 29.74 -37.39
CA VAL A 23 -17.53 28.63 -37.78
C VAL A 23 -16.74 27.33 -37.64
N GLN A 24 -17.10 26.54 -36.64
CA GLN A 24 -16.48 25.26 -36.33
C GLN A 24 -17.31 24.14 -36.96
N LYS A 25 -16.65 23.20 -37.64
CA LYS A 25 -17.27 21.95 -38.09
C LYS A 25 -16.89 20.86 -37.10
N ILE A 26 -17.90 20.37 -36.38
CA ILE A 26 -17.73 19.47 -35.25
C ILE A 26 -18.49 18.17 -35.52
N ARG A 27 -17.95 17.06 -35.04
CA ARG A 27 -18.60 15.75 -35.14
C ARG A 27 -18.49 15.00 -33.81
N PRO A 28 -19.61 14.55 -33.20
CA PRO A 28 -19.55 13.64 -32.08
C PRO A 28 -19.04 12.27 -32.51
N LYS A 29 -18.34 11.61 -31.59
CA LYS A 29 -17.97 10.20 -31.67
C LYS A 29 -18.41 9.52 -30.39
N VAL A 30 -19.37 8.60 -30.47
CA VAL A 30 -19.82 7.77 -29.33
C VAL A 30 -19.69 6.31 -29.72
N LEU A 31 -18.79 5.61 -29.03
CA LEU A 31 -18.60 4.18 -29.17
C LEU A 31 -19.38 3.48 -28.05
N ALA A 32 -20.22 2.52 -28.43
CA ALA A 32 -21.03 1.72 -27.52
C ALA A 32 -20.50 0.28 -27.45
N GLU A 33 -20.16 -0.18 -26.25
CA GLU A 33 -19.74 -1.56 -25.97
C GLU A 33 -20.96 -2.41 -25.60
N TRP A 34 -21.53 -3.12 -26.58
CA TRP A 34 -22.78 -3.86 -26.42
C TRP A 34 -22.62 -5.22 -25.74
N LYS A 35 -21.49 -5.89 -25.99
CA LYS A 35 -21.14 -7.18 -25.41
C LYS A 35 -19.66 -7.20 -25.03
N ASN A 36 -19.39 -7.91 -23.96
CA ASN A 36 -18.08 -8.24 -23.42
C ASN A 36 -18.15 -9.63 -22.78
N SER A 37 -17.01 -10.20 -22.41
CA SER A 37 -16.85 -11.46 -21.67
C SER A 37 -17.96 -11.78 -20.65
N ARG A 38 -18.35 -10.78 -19.83
CA ARG A 38 -19.31 -10.91 -18.71
C ARG A 38 -20.78 -10.94 -19.14
N SER A 39 -21.08 -10.45 -20.34
CA SER A 39 -22.44 -10.41 -20.90
C SER A 39 -22.67 -11.51 -21.95
N LEU A 40 -21.71 -12.42 -22.13
CA LEU A 40 -21.84 -13.58 -23.01
C LEU A 40 -22.66 -14.69 -22.37
N ASP A 41 -23.41 -15.41 -23.20
CA ASP A 41 -24.27 -16.51 -22.75
C ASP A 41 -23.59 -17.88 -22.92
N ASN A 42 -23.83 -18.78 -21.95
CA ASN A 42 -23.35 -20.17 -21.94
C ASN A 42 -21.83 -20.31 -22.06
N VAL A 43 -21.09 -19.51 -21.28
CA VAL A 43 -19.63 -19.48 -21.32
C VAL A 43 -19.04 -20.70 -20.59
N SER A 44 -18.09 -21.37 -21.24
CA SER A 44 -17.25 -22.40 -20.61
C SER A 44 -15.77 -22.17 -20.93
N VAL A 45 -14.91 -22.35 -19.92
CA VAL A 45 -13.46 -22.15 -20.03
C VAL A 45 -12.71 -23.38 -19.54
N SER A 46 -11.62 -23.71 -20.22
CA SER A 46 -10.71 -24.80 -19.86
C SER A 46 -9.26 -24.41 -20.15
N ALA A 47 -8.31 -24.98 -19.41
CA ALA A 47 -6.88 -24.81 -19.63
C ALA A 47 -6.17 -26.17 -19.71
N VAL A 48 -5.09 -26.24 -20.51
CA VAL A 48 -4.25 -27.43 -20.66
C VAL A 48 -2.78 -27.01 -20.69
N PRO A 49 -1.93 -27.45 -19.73
CA PRO A 49 -2.29 -28.11 -18.47
C PRO A 49 -2.96 -27.13 -17.47
N ASP A 50 -3.77 -27.68 -16.56
CA ASP A 50 -4.39 -26.94 -15.45
C ASP A 50 -4.12 -27.64 -14.11
N TYR A 51 -4.43 -26.97 -13.00
CA TYR A 51 -4.28 -27.53 -11.66
C TYR A 51 -5.10 -28.83 -11.47
N THR A 52 -4.51 -29.80 -10.79
CA THR A 52 -5.18 -31.07 -10.46
C THR A 52 -6.31 -30.85 -9.44
N THR A 53 -7.26 -31.78 -9.35
CA THR A 53 -8.36 -31.70 -8.36
C THR A 53 -7.85 -31.52 -6.92
N ALA A 54 -6.72 -32.17 -6.57
CA ALA A 54 -6.10 -32.03 -5.26
C ALA A 54 -5.51 -30.62 -5.03
N GLN A 55 -4.96 -29.99 -6.06
CA GLN A 55 -4.43 -28.63 -6.00
C GLN A 55 -5.51 -27.55 -6.02
N LYS A 56 -6.73 -27.89 -6.44
CA LYS A 56 -7.93 -27.04 -6.35
C LYS A 56 -8.66 -27.20 -5.01
N LEU A 57 -8.10 -27.95 -4.05
CA LEU A 57 -8.64 -28.05 -2.69
C LEU A 57 -8.16 -26.88 -1.83
N SER A 58 -9.01 -26.51 -0.87
CA SER A 58 -8.80 -25.45 0.11
C SER A 58 -7.38 -25.44 0.68
N GLY A 59 -6.74 -24.27 0.62
CA GLY A 59 -5.38 -24.03 1.15
C GLY A 59 -4.25 -24.25 0.14
N ASN A 60 -4.54 -24.77 -1.05
CA ASN A 60 -3.56 -24.88 -2.14
C ASN A 60 -3.69 -23.72 -3.12
N ILE A 61 -2.58 -23.41 -3.81
CA ILE A 61 -2.50 -22.31 -4.79
C ILE A 61 -3.60 -22.39 -5.86
N GLY A 62 -3.93 -23.60 -6.33
CA GLY A 62 -4.91 -23.80 -7.41
C GLY A 62 -6.37 -23.49 -7.04
N ASP A 63 -6.70 -23.35 -5.75
CA ASP A 63 -8.04 -22.93 -5.28
C ASP A 63 -8.31 -21.43 -5.57
N TYR A 64 -7.24 -20.63 -5.63
CA TYR A 64 -7.34 -19.18 -5.88
C TYR A 64 -7.37 -18.83 -7.38
N PHE A 65 -6.82 -19.69 -8.25
CA PHE A 65 -6.66 -19.44 -9.69
C PHE A 65 -7.56 -20.35 -10.53
N ASP A 66 -8.88 -20.25 -10.38
CA ASP A 66 -9.81 -21.01 -11.21
C ASP A 66 -9.81 -20.48 -12.66
N VAL A 67 -9.60 -21.37 -13.63
CA VAL A 67 -9.61 -21.03 -15.06
C VAL A 67 -10.90 -20.36 -15.52
N ARG A 68 -12.03 -20.61 -14.84
CA ARG A 68 -13.30 -19.94 -15.14
C ARG A 68 -13.22 -18.42 -14.95
N GLN A 69 -12.36 -17.95 -14.05
CA GLN A 69 -12.13 -16.53 -13.83
C GLN A 69 -11.56 -15.83 -15.06
N VAL A 70 -11.00 -16.53 -16.06
CA VAL A 70 -10.51 -15.88 -17.29
C VAL A 70 -11.65 -15.31 -18.15
N ALA A 71 -12.88 -15.78 -17.97
CA ALA A 71 -14.05 -15.26 -18.70
C ALA A 71 -14.94 -14.29 -17.90
N ASN A 72 -14.75 -14.20 -16.58
CA ASN A 72 -15.48 -13.26 -15.73
C ASN A 72 -14.54 -12.33 -14.96
N GLY A 73 -13.24 -12.41 -15.25
CA GLY A 73 -12.18 -11.78 -14.48
C GLY A 73 -12.17 -10.28 -14.62
N TRP A 74 -11.16 -9.65 -14.02
CA TRP A 74 -11.02 -8.20 -14.04
C TRP A 74 -10.03 -7.81 -15.12
N ASN A 75 -10.48 -6.97 -16.05
CA ASN A 75 -9.64 -6.38 -17.10
C ASN A 75 -8.30 -5.86 -16.53
N ARG A 76 -8.31 -5.25 -15.33
CA ARG A 76 -7.09 -4.72 -14.68
C ARG A 76 -7.08 -5.04 -13.19
N GLN A 77 -5.89 -5.10 -12.60
CA GLN A 77 -5.70 -5.53 -11.21
C GLN A 77 -6.02 -4.39 -10.23
N GLY A 78 -7.00 -4.61 -9.35
CA GLY A 78 -7.33 -3.70 -8.27
C GLY A 78 -6.34 -3.75 -7.09
N MET A 79 -5.71 -4.91 -6.85
CA MET A 79 -4.75 -5.10 -5.76
C MET A 79 -3.54 -5.92 -6.22
N THR A 80 -2.39 -5.69 -5.60
CA THR A 80 -1.15 -6.47 -5.80
C THR A 80 -1.17 -7.70 -4.91
N TRP A 81 -1.31 -8.89 -5.49
CA TRP A 81 -1.29 -10.16 -4.76
C TRP A 81 -0.04 -10.97 -5.10
N GLY A 82 0.60 -11.52 -4.07
CA GLY A 82 1.84 -12.27 -4.18
C GLY A 82 1.66 -13.77 -3.96
N VAL A 83 2.33 -14.57 -4.78
CA VAL A 83 2.57 -15.99 -4.51
C VAL A 83 4.07 -16.17 -4.30
N VAL A 84 4.45 -16.92 -3.28
CA VAL A 84 5.86 -17.18 -2.97
C VAL A 84 6.54 -17.84 -4.17
N GLY A 85 7.67 -17.27 -4.60
CA GLY A 85 8.47 -17.77 -5.73
C GLY A 85 8.11 -17.17 -7.09
N ASP A 86 7.05 -16.37 -7.19
CA ASP A 86 6.74 -15.64 -8.41
C ASP A 86 7.59 -14.38 -8.54
N LEU A 87 7.76 -13.92 -9.79
CA LEU A 87 8.52 -12.72 -10.09
C LEU A 87 7.59 -11.52 -10.35
N ASP A 88 7.99 -10.34 -9.86
CA ASP A 88 7.35 -9.05 -10.15
C ASP A 88 7.61 -8.58 -11.60
N VAL A 89 7.06 -7.43 -11.98
CA VAL A 89 7.24 -6.82 -13.31
C VAL A 89 8.71 -6.58 -13.68
N ASP A 90 9.59 -6.46 -12.69
CA ASP A 90 11.01 -6.21 -12.86
C ASP A 90 11.84 -7.51 -12.95
N GLY A 91 11.24 -8.66 -12.63
CA GLY A 91 11.90 -9.97 -12.64
C GLY A 91 12.41 -10.41 -11.27
N LEU A 92 11.88 -9.79 -10.20
CA LEU A 92 12.29 -10.05 -8.83
C LEU A 92 11.36 -10.97 -8.08
N PRO A 93 11.88 -11.87 -7.22
CA PRO A 93 11.06 -12.61 -6.29
C PRO A 93 10.22 -11.64 -5.45
N ILE A 94 8.91 -11.84 -5.48
CA ILE A 94 7.97 -11.06 -4.68
C ILE A 94 8.34 -11.17 -3.19
N ARG A 95 8.47 -10.00 -2.53
CA ARG A 95 8.87 -9.89 -1.11
C ARG A 95 7.67 -9.55 -0.23
N ALA A 96 7.76 -9.92 1.05
CA ALA A 96 6.78 -9.54 2.06
C ALA A 96 7.14 -8.19 2.70
N ASP A 97 7.33 -7.17 1.87
CA ASP A 97 7.72 -5.80 2.26
C ASP A 97 6.51 -4.85 2.44
N GLY A 98 5.29 -5.40 2.35
CA GLY A 98 4.04 -4.63 2.42
C GLY A 98 3.58 -4.05 1.08
N THR A 99 4.37 -4.16 0.01
CA THR A 99 3.93 -3.78 -1.35
C THR A 99 3.02 -4.84 -1.99
N TRP A 100 3.19 -6.10 -1.56
CA TRP A 100 2.40 -7.24 -2.00
C TRP A 100 1.51 -7.77 -0.86
N HIS A 101 0.24 -7.99 -1.18
CA HIS A 101 -0.70 -8.65 -0.28
C HIS A 101 -0.61 -10.17 -0.44
N THR A 102 -0.69 -10.89 0.66
CA THR A 102 -0.86 -12.35 0.62
C THR A 102 -2.23 -12.69 0.05
N LEU A 103 -2.36 -13.83 -0.64
CA LEU A 103 -3.66 -14.35 -1.03
C LEU A 103 -4.59 -14.38 0.21
N PRO A 104 -5.81 -13.85 0.12
CA PRO A 104 -6.69 -13.73 1.27
C PRO A 104 -7.04 -15.12 1.82
N GLU A 105 -7.22 -15.22 3.14
CA GLU A 105 -7.74 -16.45 3.74
C GLU A 105 -9.18 -16.66 3.28
N LYS A 106 -9.35 -17.67 2.40
CA LYS A 106 -10.62 -18.20 1.89
C LYS A 106 -11.32 -17.35 0.82
N ASN A 107 -11.67 -18.05 -0.27
CA ASN A 107 -12.51 -17.55 -1.34
C ASN A 107 -13.97 -17.38 -0.84
N GLY A 108 -14.33 -16.16 -0.44
CA GLY A 108 -15.71 -15.71 -0.29
C GLY A 108 -16.39 -15.40 -1.62
N GLY A 109 -15.71 -15.61 -2.75
CA GLY A 109 -16.19 -15.29 -4.10
C GLY A 109 -16.05 -13.81 -4.47
N SER A 110 -15.47 -12.97 -3.60
CA SER A 110 -15.34 -11.53 -3.86
C SER A 110 -14.08 -11.13 -4.64
N HIS A 111 -13.05 -11.98 -4.67
CA HIS A 111 -11.77 -11.67 -5.32
C HIS A 111 -11.49 -12.65 -6.45
N GLU A 112 -11.35 -12.12 -7.66
CA GLU A 112 -11.00 -12.87 -8.87
C GLU A 112 -9.56 -12.55 -9.25
N PHE A 113 -8.71 -13.57 -9.35
CA PHE A 113 -7.27 -13.43 -9.62
C PHE A 113 -6.89 -13.85 -11.04
N GLY A 114 -7.84 -14.40 -11.78
CA GLY A 114 -7.62 -14.96 -13.11
C GLY A 114 -6.96 -16.33 -13.03
N TRP A 115 -6.26 -16.69 -14.10
CA TRP A 115 -5.54 -17.96 -14.19
C TRP A 115 -4.03 -17.76 -14.12
N ARG A 116 -3.38 -18.64 -13.35
CA ARG A 116 -1.92 -18.73 -13.22
C ARG A 116 -1.48 -20.10 -13.73
N SER A 117 -0.39 -20.16 -14.50
CA SER A 117 0.12 -21.43 -15.01
C SER A 117 0.59 -22.36 -13.86
N PRO A 118 0.38 -23.68 -13.96
CA PRO A 118 0.86 -24.62 -12.95
C PRO A 118 2.38 -24.86 -13.05
N THR A 119 2.97 -24.61 -14.22
CA THR A 119 4.40 -24.78 -14.50
C THR A 119 5.07 -23.43 -14.75
N ALA A 120 6.32 -23.29 -14.33
CA ALA A 120 7.16 -22.13 -14.64
C ALA A 120 7.83 -22.28 -16.01
N THR A 121 8.24 -21.16 -16.60
CA THR A 121 9.08 -21.13 -17.79
C THR A 121 10.55 -21.43 -17.46
N ASN A 122 11.37 -21.63 -18.48
CA ASN A 122 12.83 -21.73 -18.29
C ASN A 122 13.48 -20.35 -18.08
N SER A 123 14.81 -20.31 -17.92
CA SER A 123 15.57 -19.06 -17.71
C SER A 123 15.45 -18.03 -18.84
N SER A 124 15.01 -18.45 -20.02
CA SER A 124 14.75 -17.57 -21.18
C SER A 124 13.27 -17.15 -21.28
N GLY A 125 12.44 -17.52 -20.30
CA GLY A 125 11.01 -17.22 -20.27
C GLY A 125 10.18 -18.07 -21.23
N VAL A 126 10.68 -19.21 -21.72
CA VAL A 126 9.98 -20.06 -22.71
C VAL A 126 9.36 -21.29 -22.05
N TYR A 127 8.13 -21.65 -22.45
CA TYR A 127 7.49 -22.90 -22.05
C TYR A 127 8.00 -24.10 -22.84
N ALA A 128 8.25 -25.22 -22.16
CA ALA A 128 8.53 -26.50 -22.82
C ALA A 128 7.29 -27.06 -23.53
N THR A 129 6.14 -26.97 -22.85
CA THR A 129 4.80 -27.24 -23.40
C THR A 129 3.96 -26.00 -23.14
N ALA A 130 3.60 -25.27 -24.19
CA ALA A 130 2.82 -24.05 -24.11
C ALA A 130 1.44 -24.33 -23.49
N PRO A 131 1.05 -23.65 -22.40
CA PRO A 131 -0.31 -23.76 -21.90
C PRO A 131 -1.31 -23.12 -22.86
N VAL A 132 -2.47 -23.77 -22.99
CA VAL A 132 -3.56 -23.35 -23.88
C VAL A 132 -4.81 -23.12 -23.06
N ILE A 133 -5.40 -21.94 -23.16
CA ILE A 133 -6.70 -21.59 -22.57
C ILE A 133 -7.72 -21.54 -23.70
N THR A 134 -8.84 -22.24 -23.52
CA THR A 134 -9.95 -22.30 -24.47
C THR A 134 -11.23 -21.82 -23.81
N MET A 135 -11.86 -20.81 -24.40
CA MET A 135 -13.15 -20.25 -24.02
C MET A 135 -14.15 -20.52 -25.14
N THR A 136 -15.34 -21.03 -24.80
CA THR A 136 -16.44 -21.23 -25.75
C THR A 136 -17.73 -20.63 -25.19
N PHE A 137 -18.59 -20.13 -26.06
CA PHE A 137 -19.85 -19.47 -25.73
C PHE A 137 -20.85 -19.61 -26.89
N ASN A 138 -22.08 -19.13 -26.70
CA ASN A 138 -23.08 -19.11 -27.78
C ASN A 138 -22.61 -18.24 -28.96
N GLN A 139 -23.19 -18.44 -30.15
CA GLN A 139 -22.81 -17.64 -31.30
C GLN A 139 -23.17 -16.16 -31.08
N GLU A 140 -22.16 -15.30 -31.08
CA GLU A 140 -22.31 -13.86 -30.84
C GLU A 140 -21.51 -13.04 -31.85
N LYS A 141 -21.98 -11.81 -32.10
CA LYS A 141 -21.28 -10.82 -32.92
C LYS A 141 -20.13 -10.22 -32.14
N ILE A 142 -18.93 -10.23 -32.70
CA ILE A 142 -17.71 -9.69 -32.06
C ILE A 142 -16.85 -8.96 -33.09
N ASN A 143 -16.21 -7.87 -32.66
CA ASN A 143 -15.32 -7.04 -33.49
C ASN A 143 -13.86 -7.13 -33.02
N TYR A 144 -13.66 -7.25 -31.70
CA TYR A 144 -12.34 -7.24 -31.08
C TYR A 144 -12.20 -8.38 -30.08
N ILE A 145 -10.97 -8.84 -29.88
CA ILE A 145 -10.62 -9.69 -28.73
C ILE A 145 -9.48 -9.00 -28.00
N GLU A 146 -9.72 -8.67 -26.75
CA GLU A 146 -8.75 -8.03 -25.86
C GLU A 146 -8.19 -9.07 -24.88
N ILE A 147 -6.88 -9.08 -24.72
CA ILE A 147 -6.18 -9.99 -23.82
C ILE A 147 -5.60 -9.18 -22.68
N TYR A 148 -5.97 -9.55 -21.45
CA TYR A 148 -5.46 -8.95 -20.23
C TYR A 148 -4.52 -9.91 -19.52
N THR A 149 -3.27 -9.50 -19.40
CA THR A 149 -2.26 -10.15 -18.56
C THR A 149 -2.06 -9.34 -17.30
N SER A 150 -1.30 -9.89 -16.35
CA SER A 150 -1.01 -9.24 -15.08
C SER A 150 -0.19 -7.96 -15.29
N GLU A 151 -0.52 -6.89 -14.55
CA GLU A 151 0.19 -5.61 -14.64
C GLU A 151 1.48 -5.61 -13.79
N TYR A 152 1.48 -6.42 -12.72
CA TYR A 152 2.48 -6.34 -11.66
C TYR A 152 3.41 -7.55 -11.56
N SER A 153 3.04 -8.73 -12.08
CA SER A 153 3.85 -9.97 -11.96
C SER A 153 3.48 -11.02 -13.00
N GLY A 154 4.41 -11.82 -13.53
CA GLY A 154 4.10 -12.93 -14.45
C GLY A 154 3.33 -12.56 -15.71
N ALA A 155 3.57 -11.37 -16.24
CA ALA A 155 2.99 -10.92 -17.50
C ALA A 155 3.44 -11.82 -18.66
N ILE A 156 2.56 -12.00 -19.64
CA ILE A 156 2.86 -12.73 -20.87
C ILE A 156 3.74 -11.86 -21.78
N LYS A 157 4.73 -12.50 -22.41
CA LYS A 157 5.56 -11.86 -23.45
C LYS A 157 5.17 -12.27 -24.84
N GLU A 158 4.85 -13.54 -25.07
CA GLU A 158 4.55 -14.04 -26.40
C GLU A 158 3.39 -15.03 -26.39
N TYR A 159 2.40 -14.83 -27.27
CA TYR A 159 1.24 -15.71 -27.40
C TYR A 159 0.70 -15.79 -28.84
N THR A 160 -0.11 -16.83 -29.10
CA THR A 160 -0.93 -16.98 -30.30
C THR A 160 -2.41 -16.92 -29.90
N LEU A 161 -3.21 -16.16 -30.65
CA LEU A 161 -4.64 -16.00 -30.42
C LEU A 161 -5.43 -16.48 -31.63
N GLU A 162 -6.47 -17.26 -31.36
CA GLU A 162 -7.37 -17.84 -32.36
C GLU A 162 -8.82 -17.64 -31.93
N TYR A 163 -9.75 -17.54 -32.89
CA TYR A 163 -11.19 -17.53 -32.62
C TYR A 163 -11.87 -18.75 -33.23
N LEU A 164 -12.96 -19.20 -32.62
CA LEU A 164 -13.80 -20.28 -33.13
C LEU A 164 -14.90 -19.70 -34.02
N ASP A 165 -14.87 -20.02 -35.31
CA ASP A 165 -15.88 -19.55 -36.26
C ASP A 165 -17.25 -20.23 -36.05
N SER A 166 -18.28 -19.74 -36.75
CA SER A 166 -19.63 -20.30 -36.70
C SER A 166 -19.71 -21.76 -37.21
N ALA A 167 -18.74 -22.22 -38.01
CA ALA A 167 -18.63 -23.59 -38.50
C ALA A 167 -17.88 -24.52 -37.52
N GLY A 168 -17.37 -23.99 -36.40
CA GLY A 168 -16.67 -24.76 -35.36
C GLY A 168 -15.18 -25.00 -35.66
N SER A 169 -14.55 -24.21 -36.53
CA SER A 169 -13.12 -24.26 -36.81
C SER A 169 -12.36 -23.08 -36.20
N TYR A 170 -11.15 -23.33 -35.71
CA TYR A 170 -10.29 -22.26 -35.18
C TYR A 170 -9.58 -21.53 -36.31
N GLN A 171 -9.68 -20.21 -36.30
CA GLN A 171 -9.02 -19.30 -37.22
C GLN A 171 -8.02 -18.43 -36.45
N SER A 172 -6.84 -18.18 -37.03
CA SER A 172 -5.82 -17.36 -36.37
C SER A 172 -6.18 -15.87 -36.44
N VAL A 173 -6.14 -15.21 -35.29
CA VAL A 173 -6.17 -13.74 -35.18
C VAL A 173 -4.76 -13.20 -35.32
N VAL A 174 -3.85 -13.74 -34.51
CA VAL A 174 -2.43 -13.41 -34.53
C VAL A 174 -1.61 -14.63 -34.10
N ALA A 175 -0.41 -14.78 -34.66
CA ALA A 175 0.54 -15.82 -34.29
C ALA A 175 1.83 -15.19 -33.72
N ASN A 176 2.32 -15.73 -32.60
CA ASN A 176 3.56 -15.30 -31.93
C ASN A 176 3.63 -13.77 -31.70
N HIS A 177 2.51 -13.18 -31.26
CA HIS A 177 2.46 -11.77 -30.93
C HIS A 177 3.34 -11.49 -29.71
N VAL A 178 4.23 -10.51 -29.81
CA VAL A 178 5.15 -10.11 -28.73
C VAL A 178 4.66 -8.84 -28.06
N LEU A 179 4.39 -8.93 -26.76
CA LEU A 179 4.09 -7.78 -25.91
C LEU A 179 5.37 -7.13 -25.39
N SER A 180 5.41 -5.80 -25.46
CA SER A 180 6.47 -5.00 -24.83
C SER A 180 6.42 -5.12 -23.31
N LYS A 181 7.58 -5.01 -22.65
CA LYS A 181 7.64 -4.99 -21.18
C LYS A 181 6.81 -3.81 -20.66
N GLY A 182 6.00 -4.04 -19.64
CA GLY A 182 5.09 -3.04 -19.06
C GLY A 182 3.73 -2.92 -19.76
N THR A 183 3.47 -3.67 -20.84
CA THR A 183 2.15 -3.73 -21.48
C THR A 183 1.30 -4.83 -20.84
N SER A 184 0.20 -4.46 -20.17
CA SER A 184 -0.72 -5.40 -19.50
C SER A 184 -1.91 -5.83 -20.35
N SER A 185 -2.20 -5.13 -21.45
CA SER A 185 -3.32 -5.45 -22.33
C SER A 185 -3.00 -5.17 -23.79
N TYR A 186 -3.67 -5.91 -24.68
CA TYR A 186 -3.62 -5.63 -26.11
C TYR A 186 -4.93 -6.01 -26.78
N ARG A 187 -5.44 -5.12 -27.63
CA ARG A 187 -6.68 -5.29 -28.38
C ARG A 187 -6.39 -5.76 -29.80
N HIS A 188 -6.92 -6.92 -30.18
CA HIS A 188 -6.83 -7.44 -31.54
C HIS A 188 -8.11 -7.16 -32.34
N THR A 189 -7.94 -6.62 -33.55
CA THR A 189 -9.02 -6.45 -34.52
C THR A 189 -9.31 -7.76 -35.25
N LEU A 190 -10.58 -8.15 -35.32
CA LEU A 190 -11.01 -9.30 -36.14
C LEU A 190 -11.30 -8.84 -37.58
N SER A 191 -10.84 -9.62 -38.57
CA SER A 191 -11.19 -9.45 -40.00
C SER A 191 -11.13 -7.99 -40.52
N SER A 192 -10.03 -7.28 -40.22
CA SER A 192 -9.83 -5.85 -40.57
C SER A 192 -10.87 -4.89 -39.97
N GLY A 193 -11.44 -5.23 -38.80
CA GLY A 193 -12.42 -4.41 -38.07
C GLY A 193 -13.89 -4.70 -38.42
N ASN A 194 -14.18 -5.70 -39.24
CA ASN A 194 -15.55 -6.11 -39.53
C ASN A 194 -16.14 -6.97 -38.42
N THR A 195 -17.42 -6.76 -38.12
CA THR A 195 -18.19 -7.63 -37.21
C THR A 195 -18.31 -9.03 -37.78
N ILE A 196 -17.95 -10.03 -36.98
CA ILE A 196 -18.07 -11.45 -37.33
C ILE A 196 -18.79 -12.23 -36.21
N ASP A 197 -19.48 -13.30 -36.60
CA ASP A 197 -20.10 -14.22 -35.65
C ASP A 197 -19.08 -15.28 -35.20
N ILE A 198 -18.81 -15.36 -33.90
CA ILE A 198 -17.87 -16.31 -33.30
C ILE A 198 -18.53 -17.08 -32.15
N LYS A 199 -17.96 -18.24 -31.81
CA LYS A 199 -18.44 -19.16 -30.76
C LYS A 199 -17.41 -19.41 -29.64
N GLY A 200 -16.26 -18.76 -29.70
CA GLY A 200 -15.16 -19.02 -28.77
C GLY A 200 -13.86 -18.33 -29.13
N ALA A 201 -12.91 -18.38 -28.20
CA ALA A 201 -11.55 -17.88 -28.34
C ALA A 201 -10.55 -18.87 -27.71
N ARG A 202 -9.36 -18.98 -28.29
CA ARG A 202 -8.26 -19.82 -27.81
C ARG A 202 -6.96 -19.06 -27.75
N LEU A 203 -6.31 -19.09 -26.60
CA LEU A 203 -5.04 -18.42 -26.31
C LEU A 203 -3.97 -19.46 -26.01
N THR A 204 -2.87 -19.45 -26.77
CA THR A 204 -1.69 -20.29 -26.54
C THR A 204 -0.53 -19.43 -26.08
N ILE A 205 0.05 -19.71 -24.92
CA ILE A 205 1.09 -18.88 -24.31
C ILE A 205 2.46 -19.51 -24.54
N HIS A 206 3.35 -18.81 -25.25
CA HIS A 206 4.69 -19.31 -25.56
C HIS A 206 5.75 -18.85 -24.58
N LYS A 207 5.66 -17.58 -24.13
CA LYS A 207 6.67 -16.97 -23.27
C LYS A 207 6.11 -16.05 -22.19
N THR A 208 6.77 -16.01 -21.04
CA THR A 208 6.61 -15.00 -19.97
C THR A 208 7.58 -13.84 -20.15
N GLN A 209 7.28 -12.67 -19.56
CA GLN A 209 8.18 -11.51 -19.59
C GLN A 209 9.49 -11.79 -18.87
N ASN A 210 9.42 -12.45 -17.72
CA ASN A 210 10.57 -12.87 -16.93
C ASN A 210 10.88 -14.36 -17.12
N GLY A 211 12.15 -14.74 -17.02
CA GLY A 211 12.57 -16.15 -17.00
C GLY A 211 12.33 -16.79 -15.65
N ASN A 212 12.07 -18.10 -15.62
CA ASN A 212 11.72 -18.86 -14.41
C ASN A 212 10.44 -18.34 -13.71
N ASP A 213 9.47 -17.85 -14.47
CA ASP A 213 8.23 -17.26 -13.95
C ASP A 213 6.99 -18.01 -14.45
N TYR A 214 5.84 -17.69 -13.87
CA TYR A 214 4.54 -18.29 -14.19
C TYR A 214 3.68 -17.29 -14.95
N ALA A 215 3.07 -17.73 -16.06
CA ALA A 215 2.19 -16.91 -16.86
C ALA A 215 0.87 -16.67 -16.12
N ARG A 216 0.39 -15.43 -16.20
CA ARG A 216 -0.89 -15.01 -15.64
C ARG A 216 -1.77 -14.38 -16.70
N VAL A 217 -3.02 -14.83 -16.75
CA VAL A 217 -4.07 -14.28 -17.59
C VAL A 217 -5.20 -13.85 -16.68
N ASN A 218 -5.48 -12.55 -16.65
CA ASN A 218 -6.59 -12.04 -15.87
C ASN A 218 -7.90 -12.29 -16.63
N GLU A 219 -7.92 -11.97 -17.92
CA GLU A 219 -9.14 -12.03 -18.72
C GLU A 219 -8.88 -12.17 -20.22
N ILE A 220 -9.74 -12.94 -20.90
CA ILE A 220 -9.89 -12.94 -22.36
C ILE A 220 -11.25 -12.31 -22.64
N ASN A 221 -11.25 -11.15 -23.29
CA ASN A 221 -12.45 -10.33 -23.47
C ASN A 221 -12.83 -10.18 -24.96
N PRO A 222 -13.77 -11.00 -25.47
CA PRO A 222 -14.41 -10.77 -26.76
C PRO A 222 -15.38 -9.60 -26.66
N ILE A 223 -15.18 -8.58 -27.51
CA ILE A 223 -15.92 -7.31 -27.44
C ILE A 223 -16.71 -7.04 -28.72
N TYR A 224 -17.98 -6.69 -28.56
CA TYR A 224 -18.81 -6.09 -29.61
C TYR A 224 -18.99 -4.59 -29.36
N GLU A 225 -18.26 -3.78 -30.13
CA GLU A 225 -18.28 -2.33 -30.02
C GLU A 225 -18.69 -1.72 -31.36
N THR A 226 -19.64 -0.77 -31.36
CA THR A 226 -20.02 -0.04 -32.58
C THR A 226 -20.07 1.46 -32.37
N ASP A 227 -19.78 2.20 -33.44
CA ASP A 227 -19.97 3.65 -33.50
C ASP A 227 -21.45 3.98 -33.75
N ILE A 228 -22.09 4.65 -32.79
CA ILE A 228 -23.50 5.07 -32.87
C ILE A 228 -23.67 6.56 -33.21
N SER A 229 -22.60 7.23 -33.61
CA SER A 229 -22.58 8.69 -33.80
C SER A 229 -23.60 9.21 -34.81
N GLU A 230 -23.97 8.38 -35.79
CA GLU A 230 -24.98 8.74 -36.80
C GLU A 230 -26.39 8.90 -36.21
N TYR A 231 -26.67 8.27 -35.07
CA TYR A 231 -27.99 8.32 -34.44
C TYR A 231 -28.11 9.42 -33.38
N ILE A 232 -27.02 10.12 -33.05
CA ILE A 232 -27.01 11.14 -32.00
C ILE A 232 -27.73 12.40 -32.49
N ILE A 233 -28.82 12.76 -31.81
CA ILE A 233 -29.52 14.03 -32.02
C ILE A 233 -28.84 15.13 -31.21
N ARG A 234 -28.63 14.85 -29.91
CA ARG A 234 -28.01 15.76 -28.96
C ARG A 234 -27.35 14.98 -27.84
N PHE A 235 -26.32 15.56 -27.24
CA PHE A 235 -25.78 15.08 -25.98
C PHE A 235 -25.30 16.23 -25.10
N SER A 236 -25.22 15.96 -23.79
CA SER A 236 -24.68 16.85 -22.78
C SER A 236 -23.70 16.06 -21.92
N CYS A 237 -22.50 16.61 -21.77
CA CYS A 237 -21.47 16.15 -20.87
C CYS A 237 -21.33 17.19 -19.76
N ASP A 238 -21.60 16.79 -18.52
CA ASP A 238 -21.53 17.65 -17.35
C ASP A 238 -20.45 17.15 -16.39
N LYS A 239 -19.56 18.07 -16.01
CA LYS A 239 -18.44 17.81 -15.12
C LYS A 239 -18.37 18.92 -14.09
N ASN A 240 -18.33 18.54 -12.83
CA ASN A 240 -18.36 19.47 -11.72
C ASN A 240 -17.40 19.00 -10.62
N ARG A 241 -16.61 19.96 -10.11
CA ARG A 241 -15.59 19.72 -9.09
C ARG A 241 -15.99 20.20 -7.70
N ASP A 242 -16.75 21.31 -7.57
CA ASP A 242 -16.93 21.98 -6.26
C ASP A 242 -18.39 22.35 -5.90
N ILE A 243 -19.41 22.08 -6.73
CA ILE A 243 -20.81 22.50 -6.43
C ILE A 243 -21.60 21.36 -5.80
N HIS A 244 -22.17 21.62 -4.62
CA HIS A 244 -22.88 20.66 -3.76
C HIS A 244 -24.38 20.89 -3.71
N ASP A 245 -25.13 19.83 -3.44
CA ASP A 245 -26.58 19.85 -3.11
C ASP A 245 -26.84 19.70 -1.58
N THR A 246 -25.78 19.63 -0.76
CA THR A 246 -25.86 19.45 0.71
C THR A 246 -25.28 20.64 1.48
N THR A 247 -25.46 20.68 2.80
CA THR A 247 -25.15 21.83 3.68
C THR A 247 -23.66 22.13 3.88
N LEU A 248 -22.75 21.34 3.30
CA LEU A 248 -21.31 21.53 3.37
C LEU A 248 -20.77 21.95 2.00
N PRO A 249 -20.17 23.14 1.85
CA PRO A 249 -19.66 23.62 0.57
C PRO A 249 -18.26 23.07 0.20
N LEU A 250 -17.66 22.18 0.99
CA LEU A 250 -16.29 21.66 0.78
C LEU A 250 -16.24 20.14 0.94
N GLY A 251 -15.48 19.47 0.08
CA GLY A 251 -15.20 18.02 0.15
C GLY A 251 -16.31 17.10 -0.37
N GLY A 252 -17.21 17.61 -1.20
CA GLY A 252 -18.35 16.87 -1.72
C GLY A 252 -18.42 17.01 -3.22
N ILE A 253 -18.95 15.95 -3.79
CA ILE A 253 -18.51 15.43 -5.07
C ILE A 253 -19.77 15.06 -5.81
N SER A 254 -19.99 15.71 -6.95
CA SER A 254 -21.02 15.27 -7.87
C SER A 254 -20.42 14.26 -8.83
N ALA A 255 -21.15 13.17 -9.07
CA ALA A 255 -20.84 12.28 -10.19
C ALA A 255 -20.84 13.06 -11.51
N ASN A 256 -19.85 12.84 -12.38
CA ASN A 256 -19.95 13.36 -13.73
C ASN A 256 -21.11 12.67 -14.44
N SER A 257 -21.89 13.44 -15.20
CA SER A 257 -23.06 12.91 -15.88
C SER A 257 -22.96 13.08 -17.39
N PHE A 258 -23.46 12.08 -18.11
CA PHE A 258 -23.59 12.13 -19.55
C PHE A 258 -25.02 11.76 -19.93
N THR A 259 -25.56 12.54 -20.85
CA THR A 259 -26.95 12.51 -21.23
C THR A 259 -27.01 12.59 -22.74
N MET A 260 -27.70 11.65 -23.39
CA MET A 260 -27.83 11.65 -24.85
C MET A 260 -29.24 11.32 -25.30
N SER A 261 -29.63 11.91 -26.42
CA SER A 261 -30.87 11.61 -27.12
C SER A 261 -30.56 11.08 -28.50
N ILE A 262 -31.14 9.93 -28.81
CA ILE A 262 -30.84 9.13 -29.99
C ILE A 262 -32.08 9.03 -30.87
N ASP A 263 -31.89 9.13 -32.18
CA ASP A 263 -32.92 8.87 -33.17
C ASP A 263 -33.28 7.39 -33.19
N ASN A 264 -34.55 7.10 -32.93
CA ASN A 264 -35.13 5.76 -32.98
C ASN A 264 -36.26 5.66 -34.01
N SER A 265 -36.27 6.51 -35.04
CA SER A 265 -37.25 6.49 -36.14
C SER A 265 -37.34 5.15 -36.88
N GLN A 266 -36.22 4.40 -36.95
CA GLN A 266 -36.14 3.07 -37.56
C GLN A 266 -36.31 1.92 -36.55
N HIS A 267 -36.72 2.20 -35.31
CA HIS A 267 -36.88 1.22 -34.23
C HIS A 267 -35.61 0.42 -33.85
N HIS A 268 -34.41 0.89 -34.22
CA HIS A 268 -33.14 0.22 -33.93
C HIS A 268 -32.84 0.08 -32.42
N PHE A 269 -33.33 1.01 -31.59
CA PHE A 269 -33.11 1.10 -30.13
C PHE A 269 -34.40 0.82 -29.34
N THR A 270 -35.31 0.01 -29.89
CA THR A 270 -36.54 -0.38 -29.18
C THR A 270 -36.25 -1.57 -28.27
N VAL A 271 -36.51 -1.45 -26.97
CA VAL A 271 -36.24 -2.51 -25.98
C VAL A 271 -36.97 -3.80 -26.36
N GLY A 272 -36.24 -4.91 -26.41
CA GLY A 272 -36.79 -6.24 -26.77
C GLY A 272 -37.03 -6.47 -28.26
N SER A 273 -36.62 -5.52 -29.12
CA SER A 273 -36.65 -5.67 -30.58
C SER A 273 -35.38 -6.32 -31.11
N ASN A 274 -35.52 -7.23 -32.09
CA ASN A 274 -34.39 -7.90 -32.76
C ASN A 274 -33.83 -7.11 -33.96
N LEU A 275 -34.30 -5.88 -34.20
CA LEU A 275 -34.04 -5.17 -35.46
C LEU A 275 -32.61 -4.59 -35.58
N LYS A 276 -31.87 -4.39 -34.48
CA LYS A 276 -30.42 -4.06 -34.48
C LYS A 276 -29.80 -4.07 -33.08
N TYR A 277 -30.13 -3.07 -32.25
CA TYR A 277 -29.54 -2.85 -30.93
C TYR A 277 -30.50 -3.15 -29.78
N GLY A 278 -31.80 -3.27 -30.07
CA GLY A 278 -32.87 -3.46 -29.08
C GLY A 278 -32.70 -4.63 -28.11
N SER A 279 -32.02 -5.70 -28.52
CA SER A 279 -31.69 -6.86 -27.69
C SER A 279 -30.46 -6.66 -26.79
N TYR A 280 -29.62 -5.68 -27.11
CA TYR A 280 -28.39 -5.36 -26.38
C TYR A 280 -28.59 -4.19 -25.39
N LEU A 281 -29.80 -3.62 -25.33
CA LEU A 281 -30.10 -2.56 -24.38
C LEU A 281 -30.17 -3.12 -22.97
N ALA A 282 -29.14 -2.83 -22.19
CA ALA A 282 -29.02 -3.23 -20.79
C ALA A 282 -28.50 -2.05 -19.94
N LYS A 283 -28.57 -2.22 -18.63
CA LYS A 283 -27.77 -1.42 -17.71
C LYS A 283 -26.29 -1.74 -17.92
N ASP A 284 -25.39 -0.84 -17.52
CA ASP A 284 -23.93 -1.03 -17.54
C ASP A 284 -23.28 -1.11 -18.92
N ILE A 285 -24.00 -0.75 -19.99
CA ILE A 285 -23.38 -0.55 -21.31
C ILE A 285 -22.41 0.62 -21.24
N LYS A 286 -21.17 0.37 -21.63
CA LYS A 286 -20.07 1.35 -21.61
C LYS A 286 -20.11 2.21 -22.88
N PHE A 287 -20.02 3.52 -22.68
CA PHE A 287 -19.91 4.54 -23.73
C PHE A 287 -18.60 5.29 -23.60
N VAL A 288 -17.83 5.33 -24.69
CA VAL A 288 -16.68 6.22 -24.82
C VAL A 288 -17.09 7.40 -25.69
N VAL A 289 -17.05 8.60 -25.12
CA VAL A 289 -17.57 9.82 -25.75
C VAL A 289 -16.39 10.72 -26.13
N SER A 290 -16.34 11.16 -27.37
CA SER A 290 -15.33 12.10 -27.87
C SER A 290 -15.94 13.12 -28.81
N LEU A 291 -15.30 14.28 -28.91
CA LEU A 291 -15.70 15.37 -29.80
C LEU A 291 -14.59 15.68 -30.80
N GLY A 292 -14.94 15.70 -32.09
CA GLY A 292 -13.99 15.93 -33.18
C GLY A 292 -14.10 17.31 -33.81
N TRP A 293 -12.97 18.00 -33.97
CA TRP A 293 -12.87 19.23 -34.76
C TRP A 293 -12.19 18.96 -36.09
N ARG A 294 -12.73 19.55 -37.16
CA ARG A 294 -12.16 19.41 -38.50
C ARG A 294 -10.85 20.18 -38.65
N THR A 295 -9.77 19.46 -38.96
CA THR A 295 -8.41 20.03 -39.11
C THR A 295 -8.11 20.37 -40.57
N THR A 296 -8.48 19.50 -41.52
CA THR A 296 -8.23 19.67 -42.96
C THR A 296 -9.53 19.69 -43.77
N THR A 297 -9.46 20.08 -45.04
CA THR A 297 -10.67 20.28 -45.87
C THR A 297 -10.79 19.37 -47.09
N SER A 298 -9.74 18.61 -47.42
CA SER A 298 -9.73 17.66 -48.52
C SER A 298 -8.52 16.70 -48.37
N PRO A 299 -8.71 15.48 -47.82
CA PRO A 299 -9.96 14.91 -47.29
C PRO A 299 -10.44 15.62 -46.01
N ASP A 300 -11.69 15.38 -45.60
CA ASP A 300 -12.21 15.89 -44.32
C ASP A 300 -11.64 15.03 -43.18
N GLU A 301 -10.62 15.54 -42.49
CA GLU A 301 -10.05 14.90 -41.30
C GLU A 301 -10.52 15.60 -40.02
N TYR A 302 -10.83 14.79 -39.01
CA TYR A 302 -11.27 15.24 -37.70
C TYR A 302 -10.29 14.74 -36.65
N GLU A 303 -9.91 15.64 -35.75
CA GLU A 303 -9.11 15.30 -34.58
C GLU A 303 -10.01 15.34 -33.35
N TYR A 304 -10.03 14.23 -32.60
CA TYR A 304 -10.98 13.97 -31.52
C TYR A 304 -10.35 14.15 -30.15
N VAL A 305 -11.08 14.79 -29.25
CA VAL A 305 -10.72 14.95 -27.84
C VAL A 305 -11.69 14.13 -27.00
N ASN A 306 -11.16 13.37 -26.05
CA ASN A 306 -11.96 12.54 -25.16
C ASN A 306 -12.78 13.42 -24.21
N CYS A 307 -14.08 13.14 -24.12
CA CYS A 307 -14.99 13.80 -23.18
C CYS A 307 -15.21 12.97 -21.91
N GLY A 308 -14.95 11.67 -21.95
CA GLY A 308 -15.05 10.77 -20.79
C GLY A 308 -15.61 9.40 -21.16
N THR A 309 -15.53 8.47 -20.19
CA THR A 309 -16.15 7.15 -20.26
C THR A 309 -17.32 7.08 -19.28
N TYR A 310 -18.48 6.62 -19.76
CA TYR A 310 -19.72 6.60 -19.00
C TYR A 310 -20.43 5.26 -19.13
N TRP A 311 -21.25 4.89 -18.15
CA TRP A 311 -22.06 3.67 -18.14
C TRP A 311 -23.56 4.01 -18.08
N ALA A 312 -24.37 3.34 -18.90
CA ALA A 312 -25.82 3.59 -18.96
C ALA A 312 -26.55 3.12 -17.71
N ASP A 313 -27.19 4.06 -17.02
CA ASP A 313 -28.00 3.85 -15.82
C ASP A 313 -29.47 3.56 -16.16
N GLU A 314 -30.05 4.42 -17.00
CA GLU A 314 -31.45 4.32 -17.42
C GLU A 314 -31.60 4.60 -18.91
N TRP A 315 -32.45 3.79 -19.56
CA TRP A 315 -32.90 3.96 -20.94
C TRP A 315 -34.38 4.35 -20.93
N LYS A 316 -34.72 5.45 -21.58
CA LYS A 316 -36.09 5.97 -21.64
C LYS A 316 -36.54 6.17 -23.07
N GLN A 317 -37.50 5.35 -23.50
CA GLN A 317 -38.15 5.53 -24.78
C GLN A 317 -39.21 6.65 -24.69
N LEU A 318 -39.12 7.63 -25.59
CA LEU A 318 -40.06 8.74 -25.68
C LEU A 318 -41.07 8.53 -26.81
N THR A 319 -42.21 9.23 -26.72
CA THR A 319 -43.36 9.08 -27.63
C THR A 319 -43.08 9.58 -29.06
N ASN A 320 -42.03 10.37 -29.26
CA ASN A 320 -41.62 11.01 -30.50
C ASN A 320 -40.58 10.19 -31.31
N MET A 321 -40.51 8.87 -31.12
CA MET A 321 -39.50 8.00 -31.76
C MET A 321 -38.04 8.40 -31.43
N THR A 322 -37.81 8.95 -30.25
CA THR A 322 -36.46 9.16 -29.71
C THR A 322 -36.25 8.31 -28.47
N MET A 323 -34.99 8.04 -28.16
CA MET A 323 -34.60 7.32 -26.97
C MET A 323 -33.56 8.14 -26.21
N ASP A 324 -33.83 8.40 -24.94
CA ASP A 324 -32.93 9.13 -24.05
C ASP A 324 -32.19 8.15 -23.14
N VAL A 325 -30.88 8.34 -22.99
CA VAL A 325 -30.03 7.59 -22.08
C VAL A 325 -29.45 8.52 -21.05
N GLN A 326 -29.55 8.12 -19.79
CA GLN A 326 -28.82 8.73 -18.69
C GLN A 326 -27.64 7.83 -18.31
N CYS A 327 -26.45 8.41 -18.30
CA CYS A 327 -25.21 7.73 -17.96
C CYS A 327 -24.49 8.48 -16.84
N ARG A 328 -23.73 7.73 -16.05
CA ARG A 328 -22.79 8.26 -15.05
C ARG A 328 -21.40 7.68 -15.28
N ASP A 329 -20.38 8.32 -14.76
CA ASP A 329 -19.02 7.77 -14.73
C ASP A 329 -18.93 6.57 -13.75
N TYR A 330 -17.71 6.15 -13.42
CA TYR A 330 -17.46 4.97 -12.56
C TYR A 330 -18.08 5.10 -11.16
N THR A 331 -18.46 6.32 -10.73
CA THR A 331 -19.20 6.56 -9.47
C THR A 331 -20.49 5.75 -9.38
N ARG A 332 -21.07 5.32 -10.50
CA ARG A 332 -22.24 4.42 -10.50
C ARG A 332 -21.96 3.13 -9.76
N PHE A 333 -20.85 2.47 -10.07
CA PHE A 333 -20.46 1.22 -9.40
C PHE A 333 -20.16 1.45 -7.91
N LEU A 334 -19.59 2.60 -7.56
CA LEU A 334 -19.32 2.96 -6.16
C LEU A 334 -20.59 3.28 -5.35
N THR A 335 -21.65 3.72 -6.02
CA THR A 335 -22.93 4.04 -5.40
C THR A 335 -23.76 2.77 -5.17
N ASP A 336 -23.76 1.86 -6.14
CA ASP A 336 -24.52 0.61 -6.08
C ASP A 336 -23.82 -0.46 -5.23
N ALA A 337 -22.50 -0.34 -5.01
CA ALA A 337 -21.73 -1.29 -4.22
C ALA A 337 -21.76 -0.96 -2.71
N GLU A 338 -22.51 -1.76 -1.95
CA GLU A 338 -22.38 -1.84 -0.50
C GLU A 338 -21.27 -2.84 -0.12
N ILE A 339 -20.40 -2.44 0.79
CA ILE A 339 -19.27 -3.27 1.23
C ILE A 339 -19.77 -4.25 2.28
N GLU A 340 -19.84 -5.53 1.90
CA GLU A 340 -20.31 -6.60 2.78
C GLU A 340 -19.41 -6.73 4.03
N GLY A 341 -19.97 -6.45 5.21
CA GLY A 341 -19.23 -6.51 6.48
C GLY A 341 -18.50 -5.22 6.88
N GLY A 342 -18.58 -4.18 6.04
CA GLY A 342 -18.03 -2.85 6.25
C GLY A 342 -16.52 -2.72 5.98
N PHE A 343 -16.07 -1.48 5.88
CA PHE A 343 -14.70 -1.08 5.58
C PHE A 343 -13.98 -0.64 6.86
N ILE A 344 -12.73 -1.06 7.03
CA ILE A 344 -11.85 -0.54 8.06
C ILE A 344 -10.39 -0.60 7.60
N VAL A 345 -9.66 0.49 7.84
CA VAL A 345 -8.21 0.55 7.67
C VAL A 345 -7.62 1.27 8.87
N SER A 346 -6.57 0.69 9.45
CA SER A 346 -5.82 1.27 10.56
C SER A 346 -4.58 2.02 10.07
N ASP A 347 -4.17 3.06 10.78
CA ASP A 347 -2.94 3.83 10.58
C ASP A 347 -2.71 4.21 9.10
N SER A 348 -3.75 4.77 8.46
CA SER A 348 -3.73 5.13 7.05
C SER A 348 -4.10 6.58 6.82
N ASP A 349 -3.44 7.18 5.84
CA ASP A 349 -3.87 8.41 5.18
C ASP A 349 -5.13 8.15 4.33
N ALA A 350 -5.87 9.23 4.03
CA ALA A 350 -7.09 9.16 3.25
C ALA A 350 -6.87 8.62 1.83
N ALA A 351 -5.77 9.02 1.16
CA ALA A 351 -5.48 8.58 -0.20
C ALA A 351 -5.32 7.04 -0.26
N ASN A 352 -4.54 6.46 0.64
CA ASN A 352 -4.35 5.02 0.71
C ASN A 352 -5.64 4.30 1.12
N ALA A 353 -6.42 4.85 2.06
CA ALA A 353 -7.71 4.27 2.43
C ALA A 353 -8.71 4.28 1.26
N LEU A 354 -8.79 5.38 0.52
CA LEU A 354 -9.60 5.49 -0.69
C LEU A 354 -9.13 4.51 -1.76
N ARG A 355 -7.81 4.35 -1.96
CA ARG A 355 -7.28 3.35 -2.88
C ARG A 355 -7.72 1.93 -2.49
N ILE A 356 -7.63 1.56 -1.21
CA ILE A 356 -8.07 0.24 -0.73
C ILE A 356 -9.58 0.08 -0.93
N LEU A 357 -10.36 1.11 -0.60
CA LEU A 357 -11.80 1.15 -0.79
C LEU A 357 -12.21 0.93 -2.26
N LEU A 358 -11.58 1.66 -3.17
CA LEU A 358 -11.80 1.57 -4.61
C LEU A 358 -11.34 0.22 -5.16
N SER A 359 -10.22 -0.31 -4.68
CA SER A 359 -9.74 -1.65 -5.07
C SER A 359 -10.68 -2.77 -4.62
N THR A 360 -11.39 -2.58 -3.50
CA THR A 360 -12.45 -3.50 -3.03
C THR A 360 -13.67 -3.45 -3.96
N ASN A 361 -13.86 -2.33 -4.67
CA ASN A 361 -14.91 -2.13 -5.67
C ASN A 361 -14.38 -2.21 -7.11
N ASN A 362 -13.31 -3.00 -7.29
CA ASN A 362 -12.74 -3.38 -8.59
C ASN A 362 -12.22 -2.22 -9.44
N PHE A 363 -11.95 -1.07 -8.84
CA PHE A 363 -11.27 0.01 -9.55
C PHE A 363 -9.77 -0.34 -9.71
N PRO A 364 -9.17 -0.17 -10.90
CA PRO A 364 -7.78 -0.52 -11.13
C PRO A 364 -6.82 0.30 -10.27
N ARG A 365 -5.84 -0.35 -9.65
CA ARG A 365 -4.82 0.35 -8.82
C ARG A 365 -4.03 1.36 -9.64
N ALA A 366 -3.68 1.03 -10.87
CA ALA A 366 -2.90 1.89 -11.77
C ALA A 366 -3.63 3.17 -12.21
N ASP A 367 -4.97 3.19 -12.11
CA ASP A 367 -5.79 4.35 -12.45
C ASP A 367 -6.11 5.22 -11.23
N PHE A 368 -5.64 4.84 -10.04
CA PHE A 368 -5.69 5.69 -8.86
C PHE A 368 -4.47 6.60 -8.82
N GLN A 369 -4.69 7.89 -8.60
CA GLN A 369 -3.62 8.85 -8.42
C GLN A 369 -3.93 9.74 -7.22
N GLY A 370 -2.98 9.80 -6.30
CA GLY A 370 -3.08 10.65 -5.11
C GLY A 370 -1.70 10.82 -4.50
N LEU A 371 -1.58 11.82 -3.64
CA LEU A 371 -0.36 12.04 -2.86
C LEU A 371 -0.38 11.18 -1.61
N TYR A 372 0.78 10.62 -1.29
CA TYR A 372 1.00 9.86 -0.08
C TYR A 372 2.00 10.60 0.82
N PRO A 373 2.00 10.35 2.14
CA PRO A 373 3.12 10.78 2.97
C PRO A 373 4.44 10.34 2.34
N TYR A 374 5.45 11.22 2.34
CA TYR A 374 6.71 11.03 1.60
C TYR A 374 7.31 9.63 1.84
N GLN A 375 7.25 9.22 3.10
CA GLN A 375 7.66 7.94 3.60
C GLN A 375 7.08 6.72 2.85
N LYS A 376 5.79 6.77 2.51
CA LYS A 376 5.10 5.73 1.75
C LYS A 376 5.36 5.89 0.26
N ALA A 377 5.40 7.13 -0.24
CA ALA A 377 5.64 7.42 -1.66
C ALA A 377 6.98 6.81 -2.13
N VAL A 378 8.07 7.05 -1.39
CA VAL A 378 9.41 6.50 -1.68
C VAL A 378 9.40 4.96 -1.76
N LEU A 379 8.65 4.30 -0.86
CA LEU A 379 8.53 2.84 -0.86
C LEU A 379 7.74 2.32 -2.07
N GLU A 380 6.59 2.94 -2.37
CA GLU A 380 5.75 2.55 -3.52
C GLU A 380 6.45 2.80 -4.86
N ASP A 381 7.32 3.82 -4.89
CA ASP A 381 8.17 4.12 -6.02
C ASP A 381 9.44 3.30 -6.09
N GLY A 382 9.52 2.21 -5.33
CA GLY A 382 10.51 1.16 -5.53
C GLY A 382 11.91 1.58 -5.11
N ALA A 383 12.02 2.42 -4.08
CA ALA A 383 13.29 2.65 -3.41
C ALA A 383 13.89 1.33 -2.93
N VAL A 384 15.21 1.22 -3.02
CA VAL A 384 15.99 0.06 -2.58
C VAL A 384 16.78 0.40 -1.31
N ALA A 385 17.09 1.67 -1.11
CA ALA A 385 17.66 2.20 0.12
C ALA A 385 17.06 3.58 0.39
N HIS A 386 16.73 3.86 1.66
CA HIS A 386 16.14 5.13 2.09
C HIS A 386 16.64 5.52 3.48
N TYR A 387 17.24 6.70 3.62
CA TYR A 387 17.84 7.19 4.87
C TYR A 387 17.12 8.45 5.37
N ARG A 388 16.44 8.31 6.51
CA ARG A 388 15.65 9.39 7.18
C ARG A 388 16.34 10.03 8.37
N PHE A 389 17.56 9.60 8.67
CA PHE A 389 18.38 10.22 9.71
C PHE A 389 17.68 10.46 11.07
N ASN A 390 16.77 9.55 11.45
CA ASN A 390 15.97 9.62 12.68
C ASN A 390 16.48 8.69 13.81
N GLU A 391 17.67 8.13 13.61
CA GLU A 391 18.38 7.21 14.53
C GLU A 391 17.51 6.08 15.12
N GLY A 392 16.54 5.56 14.36
CA GLY A 392 15.72 4.42 14.77
C GLY A 392 14.71 4.72 15.89
N VAL A 393 14.40 6.00 16.13
CA VAL A 393 13.29 6.38 17.02
C VAL A 393 11.97 5.99 16.36
N SER A 394 11.14 5.21 17.05
CA SER A 394 9.78 4.90 16.59
C SER A 394 8.97 6.20 16.43
N SER A 395 8.41 6.42 15.24
CA SER A 395 7.45 7.49 14.97
C SER A 395 6.40 7.57 16.09
N GLY A 396 6.34 8.69 16.81
CA GLY A 396 5.36 8.93 17.88
C GLY A 396 5.85 8.74 19.33
N SER A 397 7.11 8.41 19.59
CA SER A 397 7.66 8.45 20.95
C SER A 397 8.01 9.88 21.36
N VAL A 398 7.27 10.44 22.33
CA VAL A 398 7.37 11.81 22.89
C VAL A 398 8.71 12.10 23.60
N SER A 399 9.68 11.18 23.55
CA SER A 399 10.88 11.21 24.40
C SER A 399 12.19 10.99 23.67
N ALA A 400 12.22 11.08 22.34
CA ALA A 400 13.50 11.28 21.66
C ALA A 400 13.99 12.68 21.98
N GLY A 401 15.01 12.78 22.84
CA GLY A 401 15.57 14.07 23.24
C GLY A 401 15.94 14.89 22.00
N SER A 402 15.46 16.13 21.96
CA SER A 402 15.80 17.18 20.97
C SER A 402 17.28 17.61 21.00
N SER A 403 18.08 16.97 21.85
CA SER A 403 19.51 17.23 21.99
C SER A 403 20.27 16.59 20.84
N SER A 404 21.11 17.37 20.17
CA SER A 404 22.01 16.91 19.12
C SER A 404 22.96 15.81 19.63
N ILE A 405 23.19 14.79 18.80
CA ILE A 405 24.11 13.68 19.09
C ILE A 405 25.24 13.69 18.05
N THR A 406 26.44 13.27 18.48
CA THR A 406 27.59 13.06 17.60
C THR A 406 27.95 11.57 17.62
N PRO A 407 27.97 10.86 16.49
CA PRO A 407 28.41 9.47 16.42
C PRO A 407 29.86 9.32 16.85
N GLY A 408 30.18 8.27 17.61
CA GLY A 408 31.53 7.99 18.05
C GLY A 408 31.87 6.51 17.96
N SER A 409 33.17 6.19 17.99
CA SER A 409 33.66 4.81 18.11
C SER A 409 33.35 4.25 19.49
N GLY A 410 32.73 3.07 19.56
CA GLY A 410 32.35 2.43 20.83
C GLY A 410 30.87 2.05 20.90
N LEU A 411 30.47 1.48 22.03
CA LEU A 411 29.08 1.18 22.36
C LEU A 411 28.57 2.12 23.46
N LEU A 412 27.25 2.27 23.55
CA LEU A 412 26.59 3.01 24.62
C LEU A 412 26.26 2.06 25.76
N ALA A 413 26.51 2.48 27.00
CA ALA A 413 26.16 1.70 28.18
C ALA A 413 25.17 2.48 29.06
N ARG A 414 24.07 1.81 29.40
CA ARG A 414 23.08 2.30 30.35
C ARG A 414 23.15 1.43 31.59
N TRP A 415 23.17 2.07 32.75
CA TRP A 415 23.31 1.40 34.04
C TRP A 415 22.18 1.84 34.96
N TRP A 416 21.62 0.87 35.67
CA TRP A 416 20.63 1.11 36.71
C TRP A 416 21.05 0.37 37.98
N THR A 417 21.06 1.09 39.10
CA THR A 417 21.15 0.50 40.43
C THR A 417 19.77 -0.02 40.81
N LEU A 418 19.61 -1.32 40.93
CA LEU A 418 18.47 -1.90 41.63
C LEU A 418 18.76 -1.71 43.12
N GLY A 419 17.87 -1.05 43.87
CA GLY A 419 18.08 -0.69 45.28
C GLY A 419 18.40 -1.89 46.19
N ASP A 420 18.60 -1.64 47.48
CA ASP A 420 18.96 -2.70 48.43
C ASP A 420 17.83 -3.74 48.58
N LEU A 421 17.96 -4.85 47.85
CA LEU A 421 17.04 -5.99 47.93
C LEU A 421 17.44 -6.96 49.05
N SER A 422 18.51 -6.71 49.82
CA SER A 422 19.11 -7.68 50.79
C SER A 422 18.14 -8.26 51.79
N GLY A 423 17.07 -7.55 52.15
CA GLY A 423 16.01 -8.00 53.06
C GLY A 423 14.94 -8.92 52.47
N ASP A 424 14.86 -9.06 51.14
CA ASP A 424 13.82 -9.85 50.48
C ASP A 424 14.19 -11.35 50.42
N SER A 425 13.21 -12.23 50.59
CA SER A 425 13.44 -13.68 50.48
C SER A 425 13.84 -14.07 49.06
N GLU A 426 14.61 -15.15 48.92
CA GLU A 426 15.00 -15.70 47.61
C GLU A 426 13.78 -15.94 46.69
N ASP A 427 12.64 -16.35 47.26
CA ASP A 427 11.39 -16.56 46.51
C ASP A 427 10.71 -15.25 46.10
N LEU A 428 10.77 -14.20 46.93
CA LEU A 428 10.22 -12.88 46.58
C LEU A 428 11.07 -12.20 45.51
N ARG A 429 12.40 -12.35 45.59
CA ARG A 429 13.34 -11.95 44.55
C ARG A 429 13.05 -12.70 43.25
N ARG A 430 12.91 -14.03 43.30
CA ARG A 430 12.48 -14.87 42.15
C ARG A 430 11.18 -14.40 41.50
N ALA A 431 10.18 -14.01 42.30
CA ALA A 431 8.88 -13.55 41.82
C ALA A 431 8.94 -12.15 41.18
N LEU A 432 9.62 -11.19 41.83
CA LEU A 432 9.81 -9.83 41.31
C LEU A 432 10.53 -9.82 39.96
N PHE A 433 11.48 -10.73 39.74
CA PHE A 433 12.24 -10.85 38.49
C PHE A 433 11.57 -11.73 37.41
N ARG A 434 10.47 -12.43 37.73
CA ARG A 434 9.66 -13.19 36.74
C ARG A 434 8.68 -12.32 35.97
N ASP A 435 8.15 -11.26 36.59
CA ASP A 435 7.23 -10.32 35.96
C ASP A 435 7.98 -9.11 35.39
N ASP A 436 8.12 -9.06 34.06
CA ASP A 436 8.73 -7.95 33.29
C ASP A 436 8.10 -6.59 33.66
N ARG A 437 6.80 -6.56 33.99
CA ARG A 437 6.09 -5.33 34.40
C ARG A 437 6.53 -4.76 35.75
N THR A 438 6.88 -5.58 36.73
CA THR A 438 7.27 -5.13 38.09
C THR A 438 8.71 -4.61 38.14
N VAL A 439 9.60 -5.23 37.37
CA VAL A 439 10.98 -4.75 37.20
C VAL A 439 10.97 -3.43 36.43
N GLN A 440 10.18 -3.32 35.35
CA GLN A 440 9.99 -2.07 34.63
C GLN A 440 9.36 -0.96 35.49
N SER A 441 8.36 -1.26 36.31
CA SER A 441 7.73 -0.26 37.18
C SER A 441 8.68 0.28 38.25
N ASN A 442 9.59 -0.55 38.77
CA ASN A 442 10.61 -0.13 39.74
C ASN A 442 11.81 0.57 39.08
N ILE A 443 12.16 0.21 37.84
CA ILE A 443 13.17 0.92 37.00
C ILE A 443 12.68 2.32 36.61
N LEU A 444 11.37 2.51 36.42
CA LEU A 444 10.78 3.82 36.13
C LEU A 444 10.81 4.79 37.32
N GLY A 445 10.94 4.28 38.56
CA GLY A 445 10.99 5.09 39.79
C GLY A 445 12.36 5.65 40.17
N LEU A 446 13.44 5.25 39.50
CA LEU A 446 14.81 5.69 39.79
C LEU A 446 15.27 6.72 38.75
N GLY A 447 15.04 7.99 39.06
CA GLY A 447 15.31 9.14 38.21
C GLY A 447 16.80 9.51 38.08
N GLY A 448 17.56 8.69 37.36
CA GLY A 448 18.96 9.00 37.01
C GLY A 448 19.41 8.24 35.77
N LYS A 449 18.89 8.62 34.59
CA LYS A 449 19.27 8.03 33.29
C LYS A 449 20.28 8.96 32.60
N GLU A 450 21.57 8.73 32.77
CA GLU A 450 22.61 9.38 31.95
C GLU A 450 23.15 8.35 30.95
N LEU A 451 23.26 8.75 29.67
CA LEU A 451 23.95 7.97 28.64
C LEU A 451 25.44 8.01 28.96
N ILE A 452 26.03 6.86 29.22
CA ILE A 452 27.43 6.78 29.64
C ILE A 452 28.19 6.01 28.57
N ASP A 453 29.33 6.57 28.17
CA ASP A 453 30.33 5.91 27.35
C ASP A 453 30.67 4.54 27.97
N TYR A 454 30.80 3.47 27.18
CA TYR A 454 31.15 2.14 27.68
C TYR A 454 32.42 2.14 28.59
N SER A 455 33.28 3.15 28.47
CA SER A 455 34.47 3.33 29.30
C SER A 455 34.24 4.03 30.65
N LYS A 456 33.05 4.61 30.90
CA LYS A 456 32.74 5.49 32.06
C LYS A 456 31.65 4.88 32.97
N SER A 457 31.55 5.37 34.21
CA SER A 457 30.65 4.87 35.27
C SER A 457 29.70 5.96 35.81
N PRO A 458 28.46 5.63 36.28
CA PRO A 458 27.42 6.62 36.65
C PRO A 458 27.57 7.42 37.98
N ARG A 459 28.74 7.39 38.68
CA ARG A 459 29.12 8.02 40.00
C ARG A 459 29.04 7.07 41.22
N VAL A 460 29.91 7.16 42.26
CA VAL A 460 30.43 8.32 43.04
C VAL A 460 31.92 8.17 43.43
N THR A 461 32.68 9.27 43.27
CA THR A 461 34.00 9.67 43.85
C THR A 461 35.15 8.65 43.92
N GLU A 462 36.31 9.07 43.40
CA GLU A 462 37.61 8.39 43.44
C GLU A 462 37.78 7.18 42.51
N ASN A 463 38.63 7.37 41.49
CA ASN A 463 39.98 6.82 41.50
C ASN A 463 40.17 5.43 42.14
N SER A 464 39.28 4.49 41.86
CA SER A 464 39.51 3.08 42.10
C SER A 464 39.62 2.40 40.75
N SER A 465 40.80 1.85 40.52
CA SER A 465 41.25 1.08 39.37
C SER A 465 40.27 -0.02 38.97
N THR A 466 39.20 0.32 38.26
CA THR A 466 38.39 -0.60 37.49
C THR A 466 39.01 -0.66 36.10
N ASN A 467 39.63 -1.79 35.77
CA ASN A 467 40.29 -1.99 34.48
C ASN A 467 39.21 -2.23 33.40
N SER A 468 38.54 -1.17 32.93
CA SER A 468 38.22 -1.18 31.50
C SER A 468 39.57 -1.17 30.80
N VAL A 469 39.97 -2.31 30.25
CA VAL A 469 41.27 -2.36 29.57
C VAL A 469 41.16 -1.46 28.34
N SER A 470 41.94 -0.39 28.30
CA SER A 470 41.94 0.58 27.21
C SER A 470 42.07 -0.14 25.85
N GLY A 471 41.19 0.19 24.91
CA GLY A 471 41.21 -0.39 23.56
C GLY A 471 40.20 -1.51 23.27
N TYR A 472 39.22 -1.80 24.14
CA TYR A 472 38.13 -2.77 23.90
C TYR A 472 36.74 -2.16 24.05
N ALA A 473 35.76 -2.61 23.25
CA ALA A 473 34.39 -2.11 23.25
C ALA A 473 33.56 -2.57 24.46
N VAL A 474 33.77 -3.79 24.96
CA VAL A 474 33.17 -4.29 26.21
C VAL A 474 34.18 -5.18 26.92
N ASN A 475 34.79 -4.66 27.98
CA ASN A 475 35.71 -5.43 28.83
C ASN A 475 35.74 -4.86 30.24
N TYR A 476 34.78 -5.27 31.07
CA TYR A 476 34.73 -4.94 32.48
C TYR A 476 35.32 -6.10 33.27
N THR A 477 36.45 -5.87 33.96
CA THR A 477 37.10 -6.88 34.80
C THR A 477 37.13 -6.44 36.26
N ASN A 478 36.75 -7.32 37.18
CA ASN A 478 36.82 -7.13 38.64
C ASN A 478 36.16 -5.82 39.12
N ARG A 479 34.93 -5.56 38.67
CA ARG A 479 34.16 -4.44 39.23
C ARG A 479 33.69 -4.83 40.64
N ASN A 480 34.32 -4.21 41.65
CA ASN A 480 33.97 -4.40 43.06
C ASN A 480 32.88 -3.37 43.45
N PRO A 481 31.64 -3.78 43.74
CA PRO A 481 30.62 -2.87 44.24
C PRO A 481 31.04 -2.43 45.65
N GLY A 482 31.42 -1.17 45.82
CA GLY A 482 31.92 -0.68 47.11
C GLY A 482 30.90 -0.90 48.22
N SER A 483 31.22 -1.75 49.22
CA SER A 483 30.61 -1.93 50.55
C SER A 483 29.08 -1.87 50.76
N GLN A 484 28.25 -1.76 49.72
CA GLN A 484 26.79 -1.87 49.75
C GLN A 484 26.36 -2.90 48.71
N ALA A 485 25.38 -3.73 49.08
CA ALA A 485 24.87 -4.85 48.29
C ALA A 485 24.00 -4.36 47.11
N ASP A 486 24.62 -3.60 46.21
CA ASP A 486 23.93 -2.98 45.10
C ASP A 486 23.84 -3.96 43.92
N PHE A 487 22.59 -4.27 43.54
CA PHE A 487 22.26 -5.05 42.35
C PHE A 487 22.33 -4.11 41.13
N TYR A 488 22.90 -4.56 40.02
CA TYR A 488 23.03 -3.72 38.82
C TYR A 488 22.39 -4.41 37.62
N HIS A 489 21.66 -3.62 36.85
CA HIS A 489 21.27 -3.97 35.48
C HIS A 489 22.02 -3.05 34.52
N THR A 490 22.55 -3.61 33.44
CA THR A 490 23.15 -2.82 32.37
C THR A 490 22.66 -3.28 31.01
N VAL A 491 22.44 -2.30 30.14
CA VAL A 491 22.16 -2.50 28.73
C VAL A 491 23.27 -1.81 27.97
N VAL A 492 24.03 -2.59 27.20
CA VAL A 492 25.04 -2.09 26.26
C VAL A 492 24.50 -2.26 24.85
N ASP A 493 24.43 -1.20 24.07
CA ASP A 493 23.90 -1.22 22.71
C ASP A 493 24.69 -0.33 21.74
N GLY A 494 24.54 -0.64 20.45
CA GLY A 494 25.18 0.06 19.34
C GLY A 494 25.29 -0.85 18.13
N PHE A 495 26.32 -0.64 17.31
CA PHE A 495 26.55 -1.38 16.08
C PHE A 495 27.96 -1.98 16.04
N PHE A 496 28.09 -3.20 15.54
CA PHE A 496 29.35 -3.87 15.24
C PHE A 496 29.64 -3.77 13.73
N ILE A 497 30.86 -3.36 13.38
CA ILE A 497 31.34 -3.18 12.00
C ILE A 497 32.35 -4.30 11.69
N PRO A 498 32.00 -5.28 10.84
CA PRO A 498 32.92 -6.35 10.47
C PRO A 498 34.13 -5.82 9.68
N PRO A 499 35.37 -6.11 10.10
CA PRO A 499 36.57 -5.67 9.38
C PRO A 499 36.85 -6.44 8.08
N SER A 500 36.30 -7.64 7.91
CA SER A 500 36.40 -8.46 6.70
C SER A 500 35.12 -9.27 6.44
N THR A 501 34.92 -9.71 5.20
CA THR A 501 33.82 -10.61 4.83
C THR A 501 34.20 -12.07 5.13
N ASP A 502 33.69 -12.62 6.24
CA ASP A 502 34.04 -13.95 6.75
C ASP A 502 32.96 -14.49 7.70
N ASP A 503 33.15 -15.70 8.23
CA ASP A 503 32.29 -16.28 9.25
C ASP A 503 32.73 -15.82 10.66
N TYR A 504 31.84 -15.20 11.41
CA TYR A 504 32.09 -14.64 12.74
C TYR A 504 31.46 -15.49 13.83
N GLN A 505 32.16 -15.64 14.95
CA GLN A 505 31.60 -16.16 16.21
C GLN A 505 31.83 -15.14 17.31
N PHE A 506 30.83 -14.90 18.15
CA PHE A 506 30.95 -14.04 19.32
C PHE A 506 31.09 -14.89 20.59
N LYS A 507 31.82 -14.38 21.57
CA LYS A 507 31.99 -15.01 22.87
C LYS A 507 31.78 -13.97 23.97
N ILE A 508 30.86 -14.26 24.88
CA ILE A 508 30.59 -13.43 26.04
C ILE A 508 31.13 -14.15 27.29
N THR A 509 31.92 -13.45 28.09
CA THR A 509 32.39 -13.97 29.40
C THR A 509 31.74 -13.18 30.53
N VAL A 510 31.11 -13.88 31.49
CA VAL A 510 30.43 -13.29 32.65
C VAL A 510 30.89 -13.94 33.96
N LYS A 511 30.94 -13.15 35.04
CA LYS A 511 31.16 -13.60 36.44
C LYS A 511 30.07 -13.02 37.36
N ASN A 512 29.53 -13.85 38.27
CA ASN A 512 28.48 -13.47 39.24
C ASN A 512 27.25 -12.74 38.65
N GLY A 513 26.77 -13.20 37.50
CA GLY A 513 25.66 -12.55 36.78
C GLY A 513 25.13 -13.39 35.62
N GLY A 514 24.11 -12.86 34.94
CA GLY A 514 23.54 -13.43 33.72
C GLY A 514 23.54 -12.39 32.59
N PHE A 515 23.40 -12.85 31.34
CA PHE A 515 23.31 -11.94 30.19
C PHE A 515 22.35 -12.46 29.12
N ARG A 516 21.94 -11.54 28.23
CA ARG A 516 21.30 -11.80 26.95
C ARG A 516 22.06 -11.05 25.88
N LEU A 517 22.45 -11.74 24.82
CA LEU A 517 23.01 -11.13 23.62
C LEU A 517 21.91 -11.04 22.56
N PHE A 518 21.88 -9.96 21.82
CA PHE A 518 21.05 -9.77 20.63
C PHE A 518 21.96 -9.31 19.48
N LEU A 519 21.86 -9.99 18.35
CA LEU A 519 22.55 -9.66 17.11
C LEU A 519 21.51 -9.53 15.99
N GLY A 520 21.55 -8.44 15.20
CA GLY A 520 20.73 -8.29 14.00
C GLY A 520 19.31 -7.70 14.16
N GLY A 521 19.06 -6.93 15.22
CA GLY A 521 17.89 -6.04 15.33
C GLY A 521 16.80 -6.51 16.29
N SER A 522 15.76 -5.68 16.46
CA SER A 522 14.70 -5.82 17.47
C SER A 522 13.83 -7.08 17.33
N SER A 523 13.91 -7.79 16.19
CA SER A 523 12.97 -8.83 15.79
C SER A 523 13.48 -10.27 15.87
N SER A 524 14.79 -10.56 15.71
CA SER A 524 15.49 -11.86 15.96
C SER A 524 16.93 -11.81 15.37
N ARG A 525 17.97 -12.61 15.73
CA ARG A 525 18.08 -14.02 16.20
C ARG A 525 19.36 -14.21 17.04
N TYR A 526 19.32 -15.24 17.90
CA TYR A 526 20.26 -15.59 18.97
C TYR A 526 20.04 -14.82 20.26
N VAL A 527 19.03 -15.26 21.02
CA VAL A 527 19.03 -15.02 22.46
C VAL A 527 19.84 -16.14 23.06
N PHE A 528 21.10 -15.86 23.38
CA PHE A 528 21.86 -16.74 24.25
C PHE A 528 21.43 -16.48 25.69
N ASP A 529 20.77 -17.49 26.26
CA ASP A 529 20.55 -17.56 27.68
C ASP A 529 21.58 -18.52 28.28
N SER A 530 22.41 -17.99 29.19
CA SER A 530 23.38 -18.77 29.96
C SER A 530 22.77 -19.98 30.69
N ALA A 531 21.45 -20.02 30.89
CA ALA A 531 20.74 -21.13 31.53
C ALA A 531 20.64 -22.41 30.69
N SER A 532 20.72 -22.32 29.36
CA SER A 532 20.44 -23.45 28.47
C SER A 532 21.69 -24.08 27.84
N ASP A 533 22.87 -23.45 27.96
CA ASP A 533 24.09 -23.76 27.19
C ASP A 533 23.80 -23.95 25.68
N SER A 534 22.71 -23.37 25.18
CA SER A 534 22.17 -23.61 23.84
C SER A 534 21.74 -22.32 23.17
N GLU A 535 21.99 -22.25 21.87
CA GLU A 535 21.55 -21.17 21.01
C GLU A 535 20.06 -21.36 20.68
N SER A 536 19.20 -20.41 21.07
CA SER A 536 17.76 -20.48 20.77
C SER A 536 17.33 -19.35 19.82
N ALA A 537 16.61 -19.70 18.75
CA ALA A 537 16.00 -18.73 17.86
C ALA A 537 14.77 -18.12 18.54
N ARG A 538 14.54 -16.82 18.35
CA ARG A 538 13.44 -16.08 18.99
C ARG A 538 12.04 -16.69 18.77
N ARG A 539 11.86 -17.48 17.70
CA ARG A 539 10.61 -18.20 17.39
C ARG A 539 10.25 -19.27 18.40
N ASP A 540 11.25 -19.93 19.00
CA ASP A 540 11.00 -20.97 20.00
C ASP A 540 10.52 -20.38 21.33
N LEU A 541 10.90 -19.13 21.64
CA LEU A 541 10.39 -18.37 22.79
C LEU A 541 8.93 -17.90 22.61
N GLU A 542 8.45 -17.68 21.38
CA GLU A 542 7.07 -17.25 21.12
C GLU A 542 6.04 -18.38 21.20
N LEU A 543 6.44 -19.64 21.01
CA LEU A 543 5.59 -20.81 21.26
C LEU A 543 5.27 -21.00 22.75
N PHE A 544 6.07 -20.43 23.65
CA PHE A 544 5.93 -20.52 25.10
C PHE A 544 5.49 -19.20 25.76
N LYS A 545 4.59 -18.44 25.12
CA LYS A 545 4.02 -17.14 25.58
C LYS A 545 3.32 -17.22 26.97
N GLY A 546 4.11 -17.40 28.03
CA GLY A 546 3.62 -17.48 29.41
C GLY A 546 4.65 -17.99 30.43
N GLU A 547 5.75 -18.63 30.01
CA GLU A 547 6.77 -19.12 30.94
C GLU A 547 8.16 -18.59 30.58
N LEU A 548 8.63 -17.59 31.33
CA LEU A 548 10.05 -17.27 31.41
C LEU A 548 10.79 -18.43 32.08
N ARG A 549 11.64 -19.15 31.34
CA ARG A 549 12.75 -19.89 31.94
C ARG A 549 13.85 -18.91 32.39
N ILE A 550 13.60 -18.18 33.47
CA ILE A 550 14.67 -17.71 34.36
C ILE A 550 14.64 -18.65 35.56
N ASP A 551 14.89 -19.93 35.34
CA ASP A 551 14.71 -20.93 36.38
C ASP A 551 15.93 -21.07 37.30
N LYS A 552 17.11 -20.50 37.00
CA LYS A 552 18.27 -20.58 37.92
C LYS A 552 19.16 -19.32 37.97
N PHE A 553 19.28 -18.81 39.20
CA PHE A 553 20.25 -17.80 39.62
C PHE A 553 21.68 -18.32 39.38
N PHE A 554 22.55 -17.49 38.80
CA PHE A 554 23.98 -17.77 38.69
C PHE A 554 24.75 -17.08 39.81
N ASN A 555 25.17 -17.84 40.82
CA ASN A 555 26.11 -17.41 41.87
C ASN A 555 27.52 -17.99 41.65
N ASN A 556 27.93 -18.18 40.39
CA ASN A 556 29.21 -18.79 40.08
C ASN A 556 30.34 -17.78 40.29
N GLN A 557 31.17 -18.05 41.31
CA GLN A 557 32.32 -17.21 41.67
C GLN A 557 33.48 -17.25 40.66
N SER A 558 33.36 -18.07 39.61
CA SER A 558 34.34 -18.18 38.51
C SER A 558 33.78 -17.60 37.21
N SER A 559 34.66 -17.03 36.38
CA SER A 559 34.30 -16.50 35.06
C SER A 559 33.91 -17.63 34.10
N VAL A 560 32.77 -17.52 33.43
CA VAL A 560 32.25 -18.50 32.46
C VAL A 560 32.09 -17.83 31.10
N SER A 561 32.52 -18.51 30.03
CA SER A 561 32.43 -18.01 28.66
C SER A 561 31.43 -18.82 27.82
N PHE A 562 30.60 -18.12 27.05
CA PHE A 562 29.59 -18.69 26.16
C PHE A 562 29.87 -18.24 24.73
N GLN A 563 29.70 -19.12 23.75
CA GLN A 563 30.07 -18.89 22.35
C GLN A 563 28.84 -19.02 21.44
N THR A 564 28.76 -18.18 20.41
CA THR A 564 27.72 -18.25 19.38
C THR A 564 28.08 -19.20 18.24
N ASP A 565 27.07 -19.63 17.48
CA ASP A 565 27.32 -20.29 16.21
C ASP A 565 27.97 -19.32 15.20
N SER A 566 28.50 -19.89 14.13
CA SER A 566 29.17 -19.12 13.08
C SER A 566 28.16 -18.40 12.20
N VAL A 567 28.29 -17.07 12.11
CA VAL A 567 27.44 -16.19 11.30
C VAL A 567 28.28 -15.50 10.25
N ARG A 568 27.93 -15.65 8.97
CA ARG A 568 28.65 -14.98 7.88
C ARG A 568 28.31 -13.49 7.84
N LEU A 569 29.32 -12.63 8.05
CA LEU A 569 29.18 -11.18 8.03
C LEU A 569 30.01 -10.58 6.90
N TYR A 570 29.59 -9.41 6.41
CA TYR A 570 30.24 -8.72 5.30
C TYR A 570 30.98 -7.49 5.79
N GLN A 571 32.14 -7.23 5.19
CA GLN A 571 33.00 -6.10 5.54
C GLN A 571 32.23 -4.77 5.49
N ASN A 572 32.47 -3.90 6.48
CA ASN A 572 31.89 -2.56 6.60
C ASN A 572 30.35 -2.52 6.63
N ASN A 573 29.67 -3.64 6.84
CA ASN A 573 28.22 -3.65 7.01
C ASN A 573 27.86 -3.64 8.49
N PRO A 574 27.33 -2.53 9.04
CA PRO A 574 27.11 -2.44 10.48
C PRO A 574 25.91 -3.28 10.91
N ILE A 575 26.09 -3.99 12.02
CA ILE A 575 25.09 -4.92 12.58
C ILE A 575 24.78 -4.48 14.00
N SER A 576 23.50 -4.30 14.32
CA SER A 576 23.11 -3.93 15.68
C SER A 576 23.52 -5.03 16.67
N ILE A 577 24.17 -4.64 17.76
CA ILE A 577 24.52 -5.48 18.89
C ILE A 577 23.89 -4.91 20.15
N ARG A 578 23.22 -5.75 20.94
CA ARG A 578 22.71 -5.38 22.26
C ARG A 578 23.02 -6.47 23.28
N ILE A 579 23.54 -6.07 24.42
CA ILE A 579 23.86 -6.94 25.54
C ILE A 579 23.08 -6.43 26.74
N GLU A 580 22.20 -7.25 27.27
CA GLU A 580 21.53 -6.99 28.54
C GLU A 580 22.18 -7.87 29.59
N ALA A 581 22.89 -7.27 30.54
CA ALA A 581 23.60 -8.01 31.57
C ALA A 581 23.10 -7.61 32.97
N PHE A 582 23.07 -8.60 33.86
CA PHE A 582 22.56 -8.47 35.21
C PHE A 582 23.58 -9.00 36.20
N HIS A 583 23.75 -8.28 37.31
CA HIS A 583 24.65 -8.61 38.39
C HIS A 583 23.88 -8.86 39.70
N VAL A 584 24.26 -9.94 40.39
CA VAL A 584 23.63 -10.36 41.65
C VAL A 584 24.46 -9.94 42.86
N MET A 585 25.73 -10.36 42.97
CA MET A 585 26.58 -10.12 44.14
C MET A 585 28.07 -10.39 43.86
N GLY A 586 28.98 -9.70 44.54
CA GLY A 586 30.42 -9.92 44.40
C GLY A 586 31.06 -9.17 43.22
N ASP A 587 32.17 -9.68 42.68
CA ASP A 587 32.81 -9.06 41.52
C ASP A 587 32.00 -9.30 40.24
N PHE A 588 31.70 -8.24 39.49
CA PHE A 588 31.13 -8.34 38.16
C PHE A 588 32.22 -8.34 37.08
N GLU A 589 32.13 -9.29 36.14
CA GLU A 589 32.94 -9.34 34.92
C GLU A 589 32.02 -9.48 33.71
N LEU A 590 32.28 -8.71 32.66
CA LEU A 590 31.57 -8.79 31.37
C LEU A 590 32.56 -8.48 30.23
N LYS A 591 32.80 -9.44 29.34
CA LYS A 591 33.71 -9.31 28.19
C LYS A 591 33.05 -9.76 26.90
N LEU A 592 33.23 -8.98 25.83
CA LEU A 592 32.84 -9.33 24.47
C LEU A 592 34.08 -9.63 23.62
N GLU A 593 34.14 -10.84 23.07
CA GLU A 593 35.15 -11.29 22.14
C GLU A 593 34.50 -11.78 20.85
N ARG A 594 35.25 -11.71 19.75
CA ARG A 594 34.86 -12.21 18.43
C ARG A 594 35.97 -13.09 17.85
N LYS A 595 35.60 -14.01 16.96
CA LYS A 595 36.50 -14.84 16.16
C LYS A 595 36.11 -14.69 14.69
N ILE A 596 37.10 -14.57 13.81
CA ILE A 596 36.91 -14.48 12.34
C ILE A 596 37.44 -15.76 11.71
N GLY A 597 36.60 -16.44 10.94
CA GLY A 597 36.93 -17.69 10.24
C GLY A 597 37.52 -18.74 11.17
N SER A 598 38.68 -19.28 10.79
CA SER A 598 39.44 -20.24 11.60
C SER A 598 40.37 -19.60 12.64
N GLY A 599 40.25 -18.29 12.89
CA GLY A 599 41.10 -17.54 13.81
C GLY A 599 40.89 -17.86 15.29
N SER A 600 41.55 -17.10 16.18
CA SER A 600 41.33 -17.17 17.64
C SER A 600 40.34 -16.09 18.09
N TYR A 601 39.70 -16.28 19.24
CA TYR A 601 38.90 -15.24 19.88
C TYR A 601 39.78 -14.06 20.29
N ALA A 602 39.37 -12.86 19.89
CA ALA A 602 39.99 -11.58 20.25
C ALA A 602 38.89 -10.63 20.74
N ALA A 603 39.23 -9.74 21.68
CA ALA A 603 38.27 -8.76 22.17
C ALA A 603 37.87 -7.77 21.05
N VAL A 604 36.58 -7.40 21.04
CA VAL A 604 36.05 -6.44 20.05
C VAL A 604 36.66 -5.06 20.32
N SER A 605 37.24 -4.44 19.30
CA SER A 605 37.84 -3.10 19.42
C SER A 605 36.78 -2.00 19.32
N PRO A 606 36.94 -0.84 19.97
CA PRO A 606 36.05 0.31 19.78
C PRO A 606 36.00 0.78 18.32
N SER A 607 37.08 0.58 17.56
CA SER A 607 37.14 0.88 16.12
C SER A 607 36.27 -0.04 15.25
N GLU A 608 35.83 -1.17 15.79
CA GLU A 608 34.92 -2.13 15.15
C GLU A 608 33.49 -1.94 15.65
N THR A 609 33.22 -0.83 16.35
CA THR A 609 31.90 -0.51 16.91
C THR A 609 31.55 0.95 16.72
N LEU A 610 30.26 1.22 16.54
CA LEU A 610 29.76 2.57 16.38
C LEU A 610 28.53 2.76 17.26
N THR A 611 28.40 3.95 17.86
CA THR A 611 27.26 4.27 18.71
C THR A 611 25.96 4.36 17.92
N ASP A 612 26.01 4.90 16.69
CA ASP A 612 24.85 5.15 15.85
C ASP A 612 25.22 5.10 14.36
N VAL A 613 24.27 4.72 13.51
CA VAL A 613 24.46 4.54 12.05
C VAL A 613 23.36 5.29 11.30
N ALA A 614 23.60 5.60 10.02
CA ALA A 614 22.52 6.04 9.15
C ALA A 614 21.60 4.86 8.86
N PHE A 615 20.42 4.90 9.46
CA PHE A 615 19.46 3.81 9.35
C PHE A 615 18.81 3.79 7.96
N ASP A 616 18.79 2.61 7.34
CA ASP A 616 18.08 2.38 6.10
C ASP A 616 16.67 1.89 6.49
N VAL A 617 15.65 2.67 6.12
CA VAL A 617 14.26 2.41 6.52
C VAL A 617 13.64 1.30 5.66
N VAL A 618 14.14 1.11 4.43
CA VAL A 618 13.54 0.24 3.42
C VAL A 618 14.28 -1.10 3.30
N GLY A 619 15.61 -1.09 3.20
CA GLY A 619 16.36 -2.24 2.67
C GLY A 619 16.45 -3.47 3.57
N SER A 620 16.27 -4.65 2.97
CA SER A 620 16.83 -5.93 3.42
C SER A 620 17.75 -6.49 2.32
N ARG A 621 18.90 -7.02 2.72
CA ARG A 621 19.89 -7.66 1.85
C ARG A 621 19.30 -8.98 1.32
N ASP A 622 19.49 -9.25 0.03
CA ASP A 622 18.91 -10.34 -0.77
C ASP A 622 18.62 -11.67 -0.02
N ASP A 623 17.35 -12.08 -0.01
CA ASP A 623 16.83 -13.27 0.67
C ASP A 623 17.04 -14.61 -0.05
N TYR A 624 17.62 -14.64 -1.25
CA TYR A 624 17.76 -15.90 -2.00
C TYR A 624 19.17 -16.48 -2.02
N ILE A 625 19.66 -16.92 -0.85
CA ILE A 625 20.67 -17.98 -0.78
C ILE A 625 20.05 -19.15 -0.02
N ALA A 626 19.72 -20.21 -0.77
CA ALA A 626 19.02 -21.42 -0.31
C ALA A 626 19.69 -22.18 0.87
N SER A 627 20.79 -21.69 1.41
CA SER A 627 21.55 -22.31 2.51
C SER A 627 21.62 -21.49 3.80
N ASN A 628 21.26 -20.20 3.83
CA ASN A 628 21.51 -19.32 4.99
C ASN A 628 20.23 -18.62 5.49
N ASN A 629 19.73 -19.01 6.66
CA ASN A 629 18.48 -18.57 7.31
C ASN A 629 18.47 -17.11 7.86
N TYR A 630 19.28 -16.19 7.33
CA TYR A 630 19.69 -14.98 8.06
C TYR A 630 19.46 -13.63 7.37
N SER A 631 18.83 -13.58 6.19
CA SER A 631 18.97 -12.41 5.30
C SER A 631 17.91 -11.30 5.43
N SER A 632 16.67 -11.62 5.80
CA SER A 632 15.54 -10.66 5.68
C SER A 632 15.55 -9.48 6.66
N LEU A 633 16.59 -9.35 7.50
CA LEU A 633 16.70 -8.34 8.56
C LEU A 633 18.00 -7.51 8.48
N ILE A 634 18.96 -7.86 7.61
CA ILE A 634 20.20 -7.09 7.45
C ILE A 634 19.93 -5.97 6.43
N ARG A 635 20.04 -4.71 6.84
CA ARG A 635 19.79 -3.54 5.99
C ARG A 635 21.09 -2.93 5.46
N ASN A 636 21.01 -2.08 4.45
CA ASN A 636 22.18 -1.38 3.90
C ASN A 636 22.49 -0.11 4.71
N HIS A 637 22.72 -0.27 6.01
CA HIS A 637 23.00 0.85 6.91
C HIS A 637 24.27 1.62 6.51
N GLY A 638 24.22 2.95 6.61
CA GLY A 638 25.36 3.83 6.35
C GLY A 638 26.22 4.05 7.59
N ILE A 639 27.54 4.06 7.42
CA ILE A 639 28.52 4.33 8.48
C ILE A 639 28.87 5.82 8.47
N TYR A 640 28.69 6.49 9.61
CA TYR A 640 29.19 7.85 9.80
C TYR A 640 30.70 7.88 10.02
N SER A 641 31.34 8.90 9.46
CA SER A 641 32.76 9.23 9.66
C SER A 641 32.88 10.71 9.99
N GLY A 642 33.89 11.06 10.79
CA GLY A 642 34.00 12.40 11.35
C GLY A 642 33.14 12.58 12.59
N SER A 643 32.59 13.77 12.78
CA SER A 643 31.73 14.13 13.91
C SER A 643 30.43 14.81 13.43
N PRO A 644 29.66 14.19 12.51
CA PRO A 644 28.43 14.79 12.01
C PRO A 644 27.44 15.02 13.16
N LEU A 645 26.69 16.11 13.06
CA LEU A 645 25.70 16.48 14.06
C LEU A 645 24.33 15.94 13.65
N LEU A 646 23.85 14.95 14.40
CA LEU A 646 22.56 14.30 14.19
C LEU A 646 21.41 15.11 14.80
N ARG A 647 20.17 14.73 14.50
CA ARG A 647 18.94 15.33 15.04
C ARG A 647 18.82 16.83 14.81
N GLN A 648 19.21 17.28 13.63
CA GLN A 648 18.98 18.66 13.23
C GLN A 648 17.56 18.80 12.69
N SER A 649 16.99 19.99 12.76
CA SER A 649 15.69 20.27 12.14
C SER A 649 15.70 19.78 10.69
N GLY A 650 14.78 18.86 10.36
CA GLY A 650 14.55 18.39 9.00
C GLY A 650 14.14 19.52 8.06
N GLY A 651 14.19 19.23 6.77
CA GLY A 651 13.80 20.16 5.72
C GLY A 651 12.36 20.00 5.23
N ILE A 652 11.76 18.87 5.54
CA ILE A 652 10.41 18.52 5.12
C ILE A 652 9.40 19.29 5.96
N SER A 653 8.47 19.98 5.30
CA SER A 653 7.35 20.64 5.98
C SER A 653 6.26 19.65 6.38
N SER A 654 6.12 18.55 5.62
CA SER A 654 5.10 17.53 5.86
C SER A 654 5.41 16.55 6.98
N ASP A 655 6.60 16.57 7.55
CA ASP A 655 6.95 15.74 8.72
C ASP A 655 7.86 16.56 9.65
N SER A 656 7.25 17.34 10.53
CA SER A 656 7.98 18.16 11.51
C SER A 656 8.79 17.35 12.53
N LYS A 657 8.56 16.04 12.60
CA LYS A 657 9.27 15.12 13.50
C LYS A 657 10.46 14.46 12.81
N ASP A 658 10.66 14.72 11.52
CA ASP A 658 11.81 14.21 10.81
C ASP A 658 13.06 15.04 11.09
N PHE A 659 14.20 14.36 11.03
CA PHE A 659 15.48 14.92 11.41
C PHE A 659 16.46 14.87 10.25
N SER A 660 17.30 15.89 10.15
CA SER A 660 18.41 15.92 9.20
C SER A 660 19.76 15.70 9.88
N VAL A 661 20.76 15.34 9.08
CA VAL A 661 22.17 15.34 9.52
C VAL A 661 22.85 16.60 9.02
N LYS A 662 23.49 17.33 9.93
CA LYS A 662 24.43 18.39 9.55
C LYS A 662 25.82 17.81 9.39
N MET A 663 26.39 18.02 8.21
CA MET A 663 27.77 17.73 7.89
C MET A 663 28.54 19.04 7.87
N ASP A 664 29.67 19.08 8.57
CA ASP A 664 30.58 20.22 8.51
C ASP A 664 32.01 19.77 8.22
N ASN A 665 32.80 20.70 7.70
CA ASN A 665 34.23 20.55 7.46
C ASN A 665 35.02 21.71 8.09
N THR A 666 34.53 22.21 9.22
CA THR A 666 35.24 23.21 10.02
C THR A 666 36.07 22.47 11.09
N ASP A 667 37.24 23.01 11.46
CA ASP A 667 38.09 22.50 12.56
C ASP A 667 38.61 21.05 12.42
N GLY A 668 38.77 20.55 11.19
CA GLY A 668 39.37 19.22 10.93
C GLY A 668 38.41 18.03 11.12
N SER A 669 37.13 18.30 11.40
CA SER A 669 36.07 17.30 11.29
C SER A 669 35.81 17.04 9.82
N ASN A 670 36.07 15.83 9.34
CA ASN A 670 35.85 15.44 7.95
C ASN A 670 34.57 14.60 7.88
N ASP A 671 33.41 15.26 7.90
CA ASP A 671 32.13 14.58 8.08
C ASP A 671 31.60 13.98 6.77
N TYR A 672 31.27 12.69 6.80
CA TYR A 672 30.61 12.01 5.68
C TYR A 672 29.96 10.70 6.14
N MET A 673 29.09 10.16 5.28
CA MET A 673 28.48 8.86 5.41
C MET A 673 28.99 7.93 4.30
N THR A 674 29.27 6.68 4.66
CA THR A 674 29.68 5.62 3.74
C THR A 674 28.61 4.54 3.71
N ILE A 675 28.03 4.30 2.54
CA ILE A 675 27.15 3.16 2.30
C ILE A 675 28.01 2.08 1.64
N ALA A 676 28.26 1.00 2.37
CA ALA A 676 29.11 -0.09 1.90
C ALA A 676 28.54 -0.70 0.61
N TYR A 677 29.41 -1.03 -0.34
CA TYR A 677 29.00 -1.68 -1.58
C TYR A 677 28.30 -3.02 -1.29
N ASP A 678 27.14 -3.19 -1.89
CA ASP A 678 26.45 -4.46 -1.98
C ASP A 678 25.76 -4.61 -3.34
N SER A 679 25.62 -5.86 -3.82
CA SER A 679 24.90 -6.14 -5.06
C SER A 679 23.44 -5.71 -5.02
N SER A 680 22.84 -5.56 -3.83
CA SER A 680 21.47 -5.05 -3.67
C SER A 680 21.32 -3.55 -3.91
N ILE A 681 22.41 -2.78 -3.92
CA ILE A 681 22.39 -1.33 -4.23
C ILE A 681 23.13 -0.96 -5.52
N ASP A 682 23.71 -1.95 -6.22
CA ASP A 682 24.48 -1.74 -7.44
C ASP A 682 23.57 -1.44 -8.64
N LEU A 683 23.44 -0.14 -8.95
CA LEU A 683 22.63 0.39 -10.05
C LEU A 683 23.06 -0.08 -11.45
N THR A 684 24.20 -0.77 -11.57
CA THR A 684 24.83 -1.13 -12.85
C THR A 684 24.76 -2.63 -13.17
N SER A 685 24.29 -3.45 -12.23
CA SER A 685 24.17 -4.89 -12.40
C SER A 685 22.95 -5.26 -13.24
N SER A 686 23.09 -5.28 -14.57
CA SER A 686 22.04 -5.72 -15.50
C SER A 686 21.78 -7.23 -15.50
N SER A 687 22.58 -8.00 -14.76
CA SER A 687 22.48 -9.46 -14.63
C SER A 687 21.89 -9.92 -13.30
N GLY A 688 21.70 -9.01 -12.34
CA GLY A 688 21.00 -9.30 -11.09
C GLY A 688 19.49 -9.22 -11.30
N SER A 689 18.72 -10.05 -10.59
CA SER A 689 17.26 -9.93 -10.61
C SER A 689 16.79 -8.55 -10.12
N ASN A 690 17.59 -7.85 -9.29
CA ASN A 690 17.20 -6.61 -8.60
C ASN A 690 17.20 -5.34 -9.46
N TYR A 691 17.85 -5.32 -10.63
CA TYR A 691 18.08 -4.10 -11.39
C TYR A 691 17.78 -4.27 -12.88
N THR A 692 16.97 -3.36 -13.41
CA THR A 692 16.56 -3.34 -14.82
C THR A 692 17.54 -2.57 -15.72
N GLY A 693 18.63 -2.05 -15.15
CA GLY A 693 19.57 -1.14 -15.82
C GLY A 693 19.13 0.34 -15.82
N SER A 694 17.97 0.65 -15.23
CA SER A 694 17.50 2.01 -14.94
C SER A 694 17.65 2.32 -13.45
N PHE A 695 17.76 3.60 -13.08
CA PHE A 695 17.87 4.01 -11.68
C PHE A 695 17.44 5.47 -11.46
N SER A 696 17.22 5.82 -10.19
CA SER A 696 17.13 7.22 -9.75
C SER A 696 17.85 7.44 -8.43
N ILE A 697 18.36 8.65 -8.23
CA ILE A 697 18.97 9.10 -6.97
C ILE A 697 18.27 10.39 -6.56
N GLU A 698 17.82 10.45 -5.31
CA GLU A 698 17.09 11.56 -4.74
C GLU A 698 17.74 12.00 -3.42
N ALA A 699 17.78 13.31 -3.20
CA ALA A 699 18.27 13.88 -1.95
C ALA A 699 17.57 15.22 -1.68
N PHE A 700 17.26 15.47 -0.41
CA PHE A 700 16.88 16.79 0.08
C PHE A 700 18.08 17.40 0.79
N VAL A 701 18.57 18.55 0.32
CA VAL A 701 19.86 19.08 0.78
C VAL A 701 19.76 20.57 1.02
N ASN A 702 20.38 21.05 2.09
CA ASN A 702 20.60 22.47 2.35
C ASN A 702 22.10 22.74 2.31
N PHE A 703 22.57 23.56 1.36
CA PHE A 703 23.98 23.85 1.17
C PHE A 703 24.36 25.18 1.83
N THR A 704 25.26 25.17 2.81
CA THR A 704 25.80 26.42 3.40
C THR A 704 26.97 26.97 2.58
N SER A 705 27.62 26.13 1.76
CA SER A 705 28.65 26.58 0.82
C SER A 705 28.78 25.62 -0.36
N TYR A 706 29.25 26.14 -1.50
CA TYR A 706 29.58 25.32 -2.67
C TYR A 706 30.66 24.28 -2.35
N VAL A 707 30.52 23.08 -2.92
CA VAL A 707 31.49 22.00 -2.74
C VAL A 707 32.69 22.27 -3.65
N SER A 708 33.90 22.19 -3.09
CA SER A 708 35.13 22.43 -3.84
C SER A 708 35.52 21.24 -4.73
N GLY A 709 36.51 21.42 -5.61
CA GLY A 709 36.97 20.38 -6.53
C GLY A 709 35.94 20.03 -7.61
N GLN A 710 35.65 18.74 -7.80
CA GLN A 710 34.64 18.29 -8.77
C GLN A 710 33.20 18.46 -8.28
N GLY A 711 33.05 18.77 -6.99
CA GLY A 711 31.79 19.22 -6.38
C GLY A 711 30.81 18.10 -6.05
N VAL A 712 31.22 16.83 -6.15
CA VAL A 712 30.33 15.67 -5.93
C VAL A 712 30.07 15.50 -4.45
N TYR A 713 28.81 15.57 -4.03
CA TYR A 713 28.44 15.43 -2.61
C TYR A 713 27.72 14.13 -2.31
N ALA A 714 27.13 13.45 -3.29
CA ALA A 714 26.50 12.15 -3.13
C ALA A 714 26.77 11.29 -4.36
N GLY A 715 27.52 10.21 -4.21
CA GLY A 715 27.90 9.35 -5.34
C GLY A 715 28.99 8.34 -5.01
N ASN A 716 29.15 7.35 -5.89
CA ASN A 716 30.28 6.41 -5.86
C ASN A 716 31.38 6.77 -6.88
N LEU A 717 31.11 7.73 -7.79
CA LEU A 717 32.08 8.29 -8.73
C LEU A 717 33.38 8.72 -8.04
N ASP A 718 33.25 9.16 -6.81
CA ASP A 718 34.29 9.72 -5.96
C ASP A 718 34.86 8.69 -4.97
N ASN A 719 34.75 7.38 -5.23
CA ASN A 719 35.41 6.35 -4.43
C ASN A 719 36.39 5.51 -5.27
N ALA A 720 37.23 6.20 -6.06
CA ALA A 720 38.22 5.56 -6.94
C ALA A 720 39.33 4.86 -6.14
N THR A 721 39.53 3.55 -6.37
CA THR A 721 40.68 2.80 -5.83
C THR A 721 41.72 2.57 -6.92
N SER A 722 42.97 2.26 -6.51
CA SER A 722 44.07 1.95 -7.44
C SER A 722 43.79 0.76 -8.38
N GLY A 723 42.85 -0.12 -8.02
CA GLY A 723 42.42 -1.26 -8.84
C GLY A 723 41.23 -1.00 -9.75
N THR A 724 40.40 0.02 -9.48
CA THR A 724 39.10 0.22 -10.16
C THR A 724 39.00 1.50 -11.00
N GLY A 725 39.77 2.54 -10.68
CA GLY A 725 39.65 3.85 -11.31
C GLY A 725 38.35 4.59 -10.95
N THR A 726 38.10 5.75 -11.58
CA THR A 726 36.86 6.51 -11.40
C THR A 726 35.75 5.91 -12.24
N LYS A 727 34.69 5.42 -11.59
CA LYS A 727 33.49 4.84 -12.21
C LYS A 727 32.26 5.18 -11.37
N GLY A 728 31.07 5.11 -11.95
CA GLY A 728 29.82 5.27 -11.23
C GLY A 728 29.11 6.58 -11.53
N VAL A 729 28.32 7.05 -10.57
CA VAL A 729 27.42 8.21 -10.66
C VAL A 729 27.61 9.11 -9.45
N GLY A 730 27.37 10.42 -9.61
CA GLY A 730 27.38 11.36 -8.51
C GLY A 730 26.64 12.67 -8.80
N LEU A 731 25.92 13.16 -7.80
CA LEU A 731 25.32 14.49 -7.77
C LEU A 731 26.39 15.51 -7.38
N PHE A 732 26.47 16.63 -8.11
CA PHE A 732 27.44 17.68 -7.84
C PHE A 732 26.80 19.06 -7.68
N PHE A 733 27.44 19.88 -6.84
CA PHE A 733 26.99 21.23 -6.53
C PHE A 733 28.17 22.20 -6.38
N LYS A 734 28.34 23.11 -7.34
CA LYS A 734 29.44 24.08 -7.41
C LYS A 734 28.93 25.47 -7.74
N SER A 735 29.78 26.47 -7.53
CA SER A 735 29.51 27.85 -7.96
C SER A 735 29.35 27.99 -9.48
N SER A 736 29.98 27.10 -10.26
CA SER A 736 29.91 27.10 -11.73
C SER A 736 28.78 26.25 -12.31
N GLY A 737 28.05 25.50 -11.49
CA GLY A 737 26.98 24.62 -11.95
C GLY A 737 26.61 23.54 -10.95
N HIS A 738 25.43 22.95 -11.14
CA HIS A 738 24.90 21.83 -10.38
C HIS A 738 24.24 20.83 -11.32
N GLY A 739 24.26 19.54 -10.97
CA GLY A 739 23.78 18.50 -11.85
C GLY A 739 24.15 17.09 -11.41
N VAL A 740 24.03 16.15 -12.35
CA VAL A 740 24.46 14.75 -12.19
C VAL A 740 25.55 14.43 -13.19
N LYS A 741 26.57 13.70 -12.72
CA LYS A 741 27.62 13.09 -13.54
C LYS A 741 27.51 11.59 -13.47
N PHE A 742 27.71 10.91 -14.59
CA PHE A 742 27.97 9.48 -14.58
C PHE A 742 28.99 9.08 -15.65
N ILE A 743 29.71 7.99 -15.40
CA ILE A 743 30.69 7.42 -16.34
C ILE A 743 30.07 6.20 -17.01
N ASN A 744 30.02 6.22 -18.34
CA ASN A 744 29.51 5.10 -19.12
C ASN A 744 30.55 3.96 -19.25
N ASN A 745 30.13 2.80 -19.74
CA ASN A 745 30.96 1.60 -19.92
C ASN A 745 32.19 1.82 -20.83
N SER A 746 32.19 2.87 -21.65
CA SER A 746 33.28 3.27 -22.53
C SER A 746 34.29 4.20 -21.82
N GLY A 747 34.07 4.50 -20.54
CA GLY A 747 34.92 5.39 -19.74
C GLY A 747 34.70 6.88 -20.00
N THR A 748 33.62 7.26 -20.69
CA THR A 748 33.29 8.66 -20.98
C THR A 748 32.38 9.24 -19.90
N MET A 749 32.71 10.45 -19.42
CA MET A 749 31.83 11.20 -18.50
C MET A 749 30.67 11.81 -19.29
N GLN A 750 29.47 11.61 -18.75
CA GLN A 750 28.22 12.19 -19.20
C GLN A 750 27.68 13.08 -18.09
N GLU A 751 27.15 14.24 -18.44
CA GLU A 751 26.73 15.25 -17.46
C GLU A 751 25.43 15.90 -17.92
N ALA A 752 24.38 15.80 -17.09
CA ALA A 752 23.17 16.61 -17.21
C ALA A 752 23.23 17.69 -16.12
N SER A 753 23.25 18.96 -16.49
CA SER A 753 23.55 20.04 -15.54
C SER A 753 23.02 21.41 -15.94
N VAL A 754 23.01 22.30 -14.96
CA VAL A 754 22.75 23.73 -15.13
C VAL A 754 24.05 24.49 -14.94
N SER A 755 24.36 25.43 -15.82
CA SER A 755 25.62 26.21 -15.80
C SER A 755 25.62 27.40 -14.83
N THR A 756 24.72 27.41 -13.85
CA THR A 756 24.64 28.41 -12.78
C THR A 756 24.74 27.70 -11.42
N GLY A 757 25.37 28.31 -10.42
CA GLY A 757 25.30 27.78 -9.06
C GLY A 757 23.85 27.72 -8.57
N GLY A 758 23.53 26.73 -7.75
CA GLY A 758 22.24 26.70 -7.05
C GLY A 758 22.25 27.59 -5.81
N ASP A 759 21.07 27.71 -5.19
CA ASP A 759 20.83 28.54 -4.01
C ASP A 759 21.50 27.94 -2.76
N LEU A 760 22.02 28.82 -1.90
CA LEU A 760 22.64 28.46 -0.61
C LEU A 760 21.68 28.78 0.53
N ASP A 761 21.85 28.08 1.66
CA ASP A 761 21.05 28.19 2.88
C ASP A 761 19.54 27.91 2.71
N GLU A 762 19.14 27.40 1.55
CA GLU A 762 17.79 26.94 1.26
C GLU A 762 17.77 25.42 1.08
N TRP A 763 16.64 24.80 1.46
CA TRP A 763 16.41 23.39 1.20
C TRP A 763 16.04 23.20 -0.27
N VAL A 764 16.76 22.31 -0.94
CA VAL A 764 16.55 22.00 -2.35
C VAL A 764 16.32 20.51 -2.54
N HIS A 765 15.38 20.18 -3.41
CA HIS A 765 15.08 18.81 -3.81
C HIS A 765 15.81 18.48 -5.10
N VAL A 766 16.69 17.49 -5.06
CA VAL A 766 17.55 17.12 -6.18
C VAL A 766 17.28 15.68 -6.58
N VAL A 767 16.93 15.47 -7.85
CA VAL A 767 16.70 14.13 -8.41
C VAL A 767 17.45 13.94 -9.72
N ALA A 768 18.13 12.81 -9.87
CA ALA A 768 18.68 12.35 -11.13
C ALA A 768 18.04 11.04 -11.54
N THR A 769 17.65 10.90 -12.81
CA THR A 769 17.06 9.67 -13.34
C THR A 769 17.78 9.20 -14.59
N TYR A 770 17.87 7.88 -14.74
CA TYR A 770 18.42 7.21 -15.91
C TYR A 770 17.50 6.07 -16.34
N ASP A 771 16.92 6.16 -17.52
CA ASP A 771 15.91 5.22 -18.05
C ASP A 771 16.48 4.08 -18.90
N GLY A 772 17.80 3.89 -18.88
CA GLY A 772 18.51 2.95 -19.75
C GLY A 772 19.00 3.57 -21.06
N THR A 773 18.54 4.78 -21.39
CA THR A 773 18.94 5.53 -22.59
C THR A 773 19.36 6.96 -22.29
N ASP A 774 18.56 7.69 -21.51
CA ASP A 774 18.67 9.12 -21.30
C ASP A 774 18.93 9.42 -19.81
N LEU A 775 19.81 10.39 -19.55
CA LEU A 775 20.10 10.91 -18.22
C LEU A 775 19.37 12.24 -18.03
N LYS A 776 18.59 12.36 -16.96
CA LYS A 776 17.78 13.55 -16.66
C LYS A 776 18.14 14.12 -15.30
N TYR A 777 18.15 15.44 -15.20
CA TYR A 777 18.41 16.17 -13.96
C TYR A 777 17.21 17.04 -13.58
N TYR A 778 16.72 16.89 -12.36
CA TYR A 778 15.61 17.65 -11.80
C TYR A 778 16.06 18.44 -10.56
N PHE A 779 15.52 19.64 -10.43
CA PHE A 779 15.78 20.55 -9.31
C PHE A 779 14.47 21.20 -8.88
N ASN A 780 14.07 21.00 -7.63
CA ASN A 780 12.79 21.45 -7.05
C ASN A 780 11.57 20.99 -7.87
N GLY A 781 11.53 19.70 -8.22
CA GLY A 781 10.43 19.09 -8.99
C GLY A 781 10.42 19.42 -10.49
N GLU A 782 11.31 20.27 -11.00
CA GLU A 782 11.36 20.68 -12.41
C GLU A 782 12.52 20.01 -13.16
N LEU A 783 12.26 19.54 -14.39
CA LEU A 783 13.29 19.05 -15.30
C LEU A 783 14.17 20.22 -15.76
N LYS A 784 15.47 20.17 -15.46
CA LYS A 784 16.44 21.21 -15.84
C LYS A 784 17.26 20.86 -17.07
N ASP A 785 17.65 19.60 -17.23
CA ASP A 785 18.45 19.15 -18.37
C ASP A 785 18.23 17.67 -18.70
N THR A 786 18.49 17.29 -19.95
CA THR A 786 18.42 15.90 -20.46
C THR A 786 19.55 15.65 -21.45
N ILE A 787 20.35 14.62 -21.19
CA ILE A 787 21.31 14.10 -22.16
C ILE A 787 20.79 12.78 -22.70
N THR A 788 20.62 12.72 -24.02
CA THR A 788 20.07 11.55 -24.70
C THR A 788 21.16 10.55 -25.10
N SER A 789 20.84 9.25 -25.10
CA SER A 789 21.71 8.19 -25.63
C SER A 789 23.11 8.14 -25.01
N VAL A 790 23.16 8.20 -23.68
CA VAL A 790 24.42 8.33 -22.92
C VAL A 790 25.20 7.01 -22.76
N GLY A 791 24.57 5.88 -23.09
CA GLY A 791 25.11 4.53 -23.00
C GLY A 791 25.07 3.95 -21.58
N ALA A 792 25.25 2.63 -21.46
CA ALA A 792 25.14 1.93 -20.19
C ALA A 792 26.19 2.39 -19.16
N PRO A 793 25.84 2.47 -17.86
CA PRO A 793 26.77 2.89 -16.81
C PRO A 793 27.91 1.89 -16.62
N ALA A 794 29.09 2.37 -16.21
CA ALA A 794 30.22 1.52 -15.88
C ALA A 794 29.99 0.77 -14.56
N ALA A 795 30.34 -0.51 -14.51
CA ALA A 795 30.18 -1.35 -13.32
C ALA A 795 30.84 -0.75 -12.07
N TRP A 796 30.11 -0.68 -10.96
CA TRP A 796 30.57 -0.08 -9.70
C TRP A 796 31.81 -0.77 -9.09
N SER A 797 32.10 -2.01 -9.47
CA SER A 797 33.37 -2.69 -9.17
C SER A 797 33.75 -2.66 -7.67
N SER A 798 32.78 -2.87 -6.77
CA SER A 798 32.98 -2.83 -5.31
C SER A 798 33.28 -1.44 -4.72
N GLN A 799 32.83 -0.36 -5.36
CA GLN A 799 32.93 1.00 -4.83
C GLN A 799 31.76 1.34 -3.91
N ASP A 800 32.09 1.69 -2.65
CA ASP A 800 31.12 2.23 -1.70
C ASP A 800 30.52 3.54 -2.21
N PHE A 801 29.27 3.79 -1.85
CA PHE A 801 28.57 5.03 -2.16
C PHE A 801 28.84 6.03 -1.03
N LEU A 802 29.38 7.20 -1.37
CA LEU A 802 29.75 8.23 -0.39
C LEU A 802 28.74 9.36 -0.41
N VAL A 803 28.36 9.83 0.78
CA VAL A 803 27.49 11.00 0.97
C VAL A 803 28.21 11.97 1.88
N GLY A 804 28.36 13.22 1.43
CA GLY A 804 29.11 14.26 2.12
C GLY A 804 30.59 14.37 1.74
N LYS A 805 31.11 13.54 0.84
CA LYS A 805 32.54 13.50 0.47
C LYS A 805 32.78 13.38 -1.04
N SER A 806 33.65 14.24 -1.54
CA SER A 806 34.22 14.21 -2.88
C SER A 806 35.71 13.84 -2.82
N THR A 807 36.15 12.88 -3.63
CA THR A 807 37.57 12.53 -3.79
C THR A 807 38.08 12.67 -5.22
N TYR A 808 37.20 12.91 -6.19
CA TYR A 808 37.58 12.94 -7.59
C TYR A 808 38.25 14.27 -7.99
N GLY A 809 39.40 14.19 -8.66
CA GLY A 809 40.04 15.33 -9.33
C GLY A 809 41.07 16.12 -8.53
N SER A 810 41.49 15.70 -7.34
CA SER A 810 42.70 16.25 -6.71
C SER A 810 43.50 15.18 -5.98
N SER A 811 44.80 15.08 -6.28
CA SER A 811 45.74 14.19 -5.61
C SER A 811 46.15 14.67 -4.21
N SER A 812 45.47 15.67 -3.64
CA SER A 812 45.92 16.35 -2.40
C SER A 812 44.83 16.93 -1.48
N SER A 813 43.54 16.91 -1.82
CA SER A 813 42.48 17.36 -0.89
C SER A 813 41.12 16.74 -1.18
N ASN A 814 40.60 15.96 -0.23
CA ASN A 814 39.18 15.59 -0.18
C ASN A 814 38.35 16.88 -0.04
N ALA A 815 37.23 16.98 -0.76
CA ALA A 815 36.23 18.03 -0.54
C ALA A 815 35.02 17.44 0.19
N TYR A 816 34.34 18.25 0.99
CA TYR A 816 33.27 17.79 1.85
C TYR A 816 32.06 18.72 1.72
N LEU A 817 30.87 18.14 1.89
CA LEU A 817 29.63 18.89 1.99
C LEU A 817 29.65 19.75 3.26
N ARG A 818 29.19 21.00 3.15
CA ARG A 818 28.89 21.85 4.31
C ARG A 818 27.44 22.25 4.24
N GLY A 819 26.64 21.73 5.15
CA GLY A 819 25.20 21.86 5.06
C GLY A 819 24.47 20.77 5.82
N LYS A 820 23.20 20.59 5.46
CA LYS A 820 22.33 19.53 5.99
C LYS A 820 21.86 18.63 4.86
N ILE A 821 21.73 17.35 5.14
CA ILE A 821 21.10 16.39 4.23
C ILE A 821 19.94 15.70 4.94
N ASP A 822 18.90 15.48 4.17
CA ASP A 822 17.66 14.84 4.58
C ASP A 822 17.14 13.95 3.43
N GLU A 823 16.33 12.97 3.78
CA GLU A 823 15.61 12.09 2.84
C GLU A 823 16.42 11.57 1.63
N PHE A 824 17.56 10.93 1.89
CA PHE A 824 18.39 10.37 0.82
C PHE A 824 17.83 9.02 0.35
N ALA A 825 17.53 8.86 -0.94
CA ALA A 825 16.95 7.65 -1.50
C ALA A 825 17.60 7.20 -2.82
N ILE A 826 17.67 5.88 -3.01
CA ILE A 826 18.16 5.23 -4.23
C ILE A 826 17.08 4.30 -4.77
N TYR A 827 16.76 4.43 -6.06
CA TYR A 827 15.69 3.69 -6.74
C TYR A 827 16.22 2.75 -7.80
N ARG A 828 15.54 1.60 -7.97
CA ARG A 828 15.80 0.63 -9.05
C ARG A 828 15.13 0.96 -10.39
N LYS A 829 14.40 2.06 -10.46
CA LYS A 829 13.70 2.55 -11.66
C LYS A 829 13.99 4.03 -11.89
N ALA A 830 13.83 4.46 -13.15
CA ALA A 830 13.77 5.88 -13.46
C ALA A 830 12.42 6.44 -12.99
N LEU A 831 12.44 7.40 -12.07
CA LEU A 831 11.24 8.13 -11.68
C LEU A 831 10.74 8.96 -12.86
N THR A 832 9.43 8.96 -13.05
CA THR A 832 8.75 9.82 -14.03
C THR A 832 8.76 11.27 -13.55
N SER A 833 8.60 12.23 -14.46
CA SER A 833 8.51 13.65 -14.11
C SER A 833 7.38 13.97 -13.14
N ASP A 834 6.29 13.18 -13.17
CA ASP A 834 5.16 13.34 -12.26
C ASP A 834 5.50 12.87 -10.85
N GLN A 835 6.16 11.71 -10.70
CA GLN A 835 6.62 11.21 -9.40
C GLN A 835 7.62 12.16 -8.74
N VAL A 836 8.60 12.66 -9.51
CA VAL A 836 9.58 13.64 -9.00
C VAL A 836 8.90 14.91 -8.49
N ARG A 837 7.89 15.37 -9.22
CA ARG A 837 7.12 16.57 -8.85
C ARG A 837 6.23 16.33 -7.64
N ASP A 838 5.57 15.17 -7.56
CA ASP A 838 4.74 14.79 -6.42
C ASP A 838 5.61 14.64 -5.15
N HIS A 839 6.80 14.03 -5.23
CA HIS A 839 7.76 13.98 -4.12
C HIS A 839 8.14 15.38 -3.63
N TYR A 840 8.49 16.30 -4.54
CA TYR A 840 8.77 17.69 -4.19
C TYR A 840 7.59 18.34 -3.45
N TYR A 841 6.37 18.21 -3.98
CA TYR A 841 5.18 18.80 -3.37
C TYR A 841 4.95 18.27 -1.97
N ILE A 842 5.07 16.96 -1.77
CA ILE A 842 4.90 16.35 -0.46
C ILE A 842 5.92 16.94 0.51
N THR A 843 7.18 17.17 0.10
CA THR A 843 8.17 17.78 1.02
C THR A 843 7.89 19.23 1.38
N THR A 844 7.20 19.99 0.52
CA THR A 844 6.92 21.41 0.73
C THR A 844 5.59 21.71 1.42
N MET A 845 4.68 20.74 1.46
CA MET A 845 3.33 20.93 2.00
C MET A 845 3.20 20.60 3.48
N ASP A 846 2.10 21.04 4.09
CA ASP A 846 1.71 20.63 5.44
C ASP A 846 1.49 19.10 5.55
N GLU A 847 1.67 18.54 6.74
CA GLU A 847 1.62 17.10 7.00
C GLU A 847 0.31 16.45 6.52
N ILE A 848 0.44 15.42 5.68
CA ILE A 848 -0.68 14.54 5.32
C ILE A 848 -1.01 13.71 6.55
N ARG A 849 -2.19 13.95 7.12
CA ARG A 849 -2.61 13.30 8.37
C ARG A 849 -2.79 11.80 8.19
N VAL A 850 -2.18 11.03 9.09
CA VAL A 850 -2.45 9.60 9.23
C VAL A 850 -3.55 9.41 10.27
N HIS A 851 -4.67 8.84 9.85
CA HIS A 851 -5.78 8.54 10.75
C HIS A 851 -5.56 7.16 11.40
N PRO A 852 -5.74 7.04 12.73
CA PRO A 852 -5.60 5.76 13.42
C PRO A 852 -6.57 4.70 12.90
N TYR A 853 -7.80 5.11 12.58
CA TYR A 853 -8.83 4.24 11.99
C TYR A 853 -9.73 5.03 11.04
N LEU A 854 -9.87 4.55 9.80
CA LEU A 854 -10.85 5.00 8.82
C LEU A 854 -11.81 3.85 8.56
N TYR A 855 -13.12 4.09 8.73
CA TYR A 855 -14.11 3.02 8.70
C TYR A 855 -15.51 3.48 8.26
N GLY A 856 -16.30 2.54 7.72
CA GLY A 856 -17.69 2.80 7.34
C GLY A 856 -18.45 1.54 6.91
N GLU A 857 -19.78 1.59 6.94
CA GLU A 857 -20.68 0.46 6.60
C GLU A 857 -21.65 0.76 5.44
N LYS A 858 -21.51 1.94 4.83
CA LYS A 858 -22.41 2.43 3.77
C LYS A 858 -21.88 2.07 2.36
N SER A 859 -22.53 2.60 1.32
CA SER A 859 -22.00 2.54 -0.05
C SER A 859 -20.57 3.08 -0.13
N ALA A 860 -19.76 2.50 -1.01
CA ALA A 860 -18.36 2.88 -1.17
C ALA A 860 -18.20 4.38 -1.47
N PHE A 861 -19.12 4.97 -2.25
CA PHE A 861 -19.10 6.40 -2.54
C PHE A 861 -19.31 7.29 -1.30
N GLN A 862 -20.22 6.89 -0.40
CA GLN A 862 -20.45 7.63 0.86
C GLN A 862 -19.28 7.49 1.82
N ILE A 863 -18.69 6.29 1.93
CA ILE A 863 -17.49 6.07 2.74
C ILE A 863 -16.34 6.93 2.20
N ALA A 864 -16.18 6.98 0.87
CA ALA A 864 -15.17 7.82 0.24
C ALA A 864 -15.36 9.30 0.57
N GLY A 865 -16.60 9.80 0.52
CA GLY A 865 -16.93 11.17 0.92
C GLY A 865 -16.67 11.45 2.40
N ASP A 866 -17.01 10.52 3.30
CA ASP A 866 -16.73 10.65 4.73
C ASP A 866 -15.21 10.69 5.00
N ILE A 867 -14.42 9.88 4.28
CA ILE A 867 -12.94 9.86 4.38
C ILE A 867 -12.36 11.18 3.85
N ALA A 868 -12.76 11.59 2.64
CA ALA A 868 -12.25 12.81 2.00
C ALA A 868 -12.60 14.08 2.80
N THR A 869 -13.77 14.14 3.42
CA THR A 869 -14.13 15.28 4.29
C THR A 869 -13.36 15.29 5.62
N GLY A 870 -12.69 14.19 6.00
CA GLY A 870 -11.90 14.09 7.22
C GLY A 870 -10.61 14.93 7.20
N ASP A 871 -10.04 15.09 6.02
CA ASP A 871 -8.85 15.92 5.73
C ASP A 871 -9.12 17.04 4.72
N LEU A 872 -10.41 17.32 4.47
CA LEU A 872 -10.90 18.26 3.45
C LEU A 872 -10.39 17.96 2.02
N GLY A 873 -9.91 16.75 1.77
CA GLY A 873 -9.53 16.31 0.44
C GLY A 873 -10.72 16.31 -0.53
N MET A 874 -10.38 16.27 -1.82
CA MET A 874 -11.36 16.14 -2.90
C MET A 874 -10.97 14.99 -3.81
N PHE A 875 -11.96 14.35 -4.41
CA PHE A 875 -11.71 13.39 -5.48
C PHE A 875 -12.64 13.58 -6.66
N TYR A 876 -12.15 13.21 -7.84
CA TYR A 876 -12.89 13.26 -9.08
C TYR A 876 -12.31 12.26 -10.09
N PHE A 877 -13.10 11.95 -11.11
CA PHE A 877 -12.61 11.22 -12.27
C PHE A 877 -12.14 12.20 -13.33
N ASP A 878 -10.92 11.99 -13.85
CA ASP A 878 -10.40 12.78 -14.96
C ASP A 878 -10.99 12.32 -16.32
N GLU A 879 -10.64 13.02 -17.40
CA GLU A 879 -11.13 12.74 -18.75
C GLU A 879 -10.76 11.35 -19.28
N PHE A 880 -9.72 10.74 -18.71
CA PHE A 880 -9.25 9.41 -19.06
C PHE A 880 -9.86 8.32 -18.18
N GLY A 881 -10.75 8.69 -17.24
CA GLY A 881 -11.39 7.77 -16.32
C GLY A 881 -10.51 7.36 -15.14
N LYS A 882 -9.42 8.10 -14.87
CA LYS A 882 -8.56 7.88 -13.70
C LYS A 882 -9.15 8.58 -12.48
N PHE A 883 -9.04 7.93 -11.34
CA PHE A 883 -9.47 8.49 -10.07
C PHE A 883 -8.35 9.38 -9.51
N ARG A 884 -8.63 10.67 -9.39
CA ARG A 884 -7.73 11.64 -8.76
C ARG A 884 -8.22 11.91 -7.35
N TYR A 885 -7.32 11.79 -6.38
CA TYR A 885 -7.51 12.31 -5.03
C TYR A 885 -6.47 13.38 -4.74
N ASP A 886 -6.94 14.59 -4.49
CA ASP A 886 -6.12 15.73 -4.15
C ASP A 886 -6.40 16.13 -2.70
N HIS A 887 -5.37 16.00 -1.86
CA HIS A 887 -5.41 16.49 -0.49
C HIS A 887 -5.59 18.01 -0.49
N PHE A 888 -6.26 18.54 0.53
CA PHE A 888 -6.62 19.95 0.59
C PHE A 888 -5.39 20.89 0.45
N SER A 889 -4.31 20.61 1.18
CA SER A 889 -3.08 21.41 1.17
C SER A 889 -2.47 21.56 -0.23
N ARG A 890 -2.61 20.53 -1.09
CA ARG A 890 -2.12 20.55 -2.47
C ARG A 890 -2.71 21.71 -3.28
N LEU A 891 -3.96 22.09 -3.02
CA LEU A 891 -4.73 23.03 -3.83
C LEU A 891 -4.55 24.50 -3.41
N TYR A 892 -4.11 24.76 -2.18
CA TYR A 892 -4.20 26.10 -1.58
C TYR A 892 -2.87 26.66 -1.05
N GLU A 893 -1.79 25.89 -1.10
CA GLU A 893 -0.48 26.36 -0.69
C GLU A 893 0.26 27.12 -1.78
N SER A 894 0.88 28.24 -1.40
CA SER A 894 1.61 29.11 -2.32
C SER A 894 2.91 28.49 -2.86
N GLY A 895 3.39 27.39 -2.28
CA GLY A 895 4.65 26.73 -2.63
C GLY A 895 4.58 25.79 -3.84
N ILE A 896 3.38 25.44 -4.33
CA ILE A 896 3.16 24.44 -5.38
C ILE A 896 3.03 25.13 -6.76
N PRO A 897 4.03 25.06 -7.66
CA PRO A 897 4.08 25.85 -8.91
C PRO A 897 3.10 25.40 -10.00
N GLN A 898 2.45 24.24 -9.87
CA GLN A 898 1.48 23.74 -10.87
C GLN A 898 0.24 24.64 -11.02
N HIS A 899 0.02 25.54 -10.06
CA HIS A 899 -1.09 26.49 -9.98
C HIS A 899 -0.70 27.94 -10.30
N ALA A 900 0.57 28.22 -10.59
CA ALA A 900 1.08 29.58 -10.82
C ALA A 900 0.91 30.07 -12.27
N THR A 901 0.86 29.15 -13.23
CA THR A 901 0.79 29.48 -14.67
C THR A 901 -0.62 29.33 -15.21
N SER A 902 -1.15 30.40 -15.79
CA SER A 902 -2.43 30.39 -16.49
C SER A 902 -2.35 29.51 -17.74
N GLN A 903 -3.26 28.53 -17.84
CA GLN A 903 -3.33 27.59 -18.96
C GLN A 903 -3.98 28.20 -20.20
N ALA A 904 -4.88 29.18 -20.03
CA ALA A 904 -5.52 29.87 -21.13
C ALA A 904 -5.87 31.32 -20.79
N THR A 905 -5.75 32.20 -21.78
CA THR A 905 -6.23 33.58 -21.67
C THR A 905 -7.48 33.76 -22.52
N ILE A 906 -8.59 34.19 -21.90
CA ILE A 906 -9.86 34.43 -22.58
C ILE A 906 -10.26 35.92 -22.51
N SER A 907 -11.09 36.36 -23.45
CA SER A 907 -11.63 37.72 -23.50
C SER A 907 -13.03 37.79 -24.13
N ASP A 908 -13.73 38.90 -23.88
CA ASP A 908 -14.98 39.27 -24.56
C ASP A 908 -14.87 39.41 -26.08
N SER A 909 -13.70 39.80 -26.58
CA SER A 909 -13.47 40.01 -28.00
C SER A 909 -13.21 38.72 -28.80
N VAL A 910 -12.83 37.63 -28.14
CA VAL A 910 -12.36 36.41 -28.81
C VAL A 910 -13.13 35.17 -28.39
N ASN A 911 -13.48 35.00 -27.11
CA ASN A 911 -13.92 33.71 -26.56
C ASN A 911 -15.27 33.77 -25.85
N ILE A 912 -15.60 34.86 -25.15
CA ILE A 912 -16.76 34.95 -24.26
C ILE A 912 -17.97 35.49 -25.02
N LYS A 913 -19.10 34.76 -24.98
CA LYS A 913 -20.38 35.17 -25.59
C LYS A 913 -21.28 35.91 -24.60
N SER A 914 -21.35 35.42 -23.38
CA SER A 914 -22.11 35.97 -22.26
C SER A 914 -21.42 35.61 -20.96
N ALA A 915 -21.59 36.46 -19.94
CA ALA A 915 -21.09 36.19 -18.61
C ALA A 915 -22.02 36.79 -17.55
N GLU A 916 -22.21 36.06 -16.46
CA GLU A 916 -22.95 36.52 -15.28
C GLU A 916 -22.04 36.42 -14.06
N ARG A 917 -22.00 37.47 -13.23
CA ARG A 917 -21.21 37.50 -12.00
C ARG A 917 -22.12 37.46 -10.79
N ARG A 918 -21.92 36.45 -9.94
CA ARG A 918 -22.52 36.37 -8.61
C ARG A 918 -21.43 36.42 -7.54
N ILE A 919 -21.73 37.00 -6.38
CA ILE A 919 -20.82 36.98 -5.23
C ILE A 919 -21.46 36.12 -4.16
N GLU A 920 -20.76 35.07 -3.76
CA GLU A 920 -21.24 34.16 -2.74
C GLU A 920 -20.29 34.21 -1.54
N LEU A 921 -20.87 34.50 -0.37
CA LEU A 921 -20.19 34.27 0.90
C LEU A 921 -20.51 32.86 1.37
N LEU A 922 -19.47 32.04 1.55
CA LEU A 922 -19.61 30.65 1.98
C LEU A 922 -19.88 30.56 3.49
N ALA A 923 -19.00 31.12 4.32
CA ALA A 923 -19.13 31.07 5.77
C ALA A 923 -18.43 32.25 6.44
N ASN A 924 -19.01 32.77 7.52
CA ASN A 924 -18.34 33.73 8.41
C ASN A 924 -18.34 33.28 9.89
N LYS A 925 -18.88 32.08 10.12
CA LYS A 925 -18.67 31.25 11.31
C LYS A 925 -18.47 29.81 10.86
N VAL A 926 -17.43 29.15 11.38
CA VAL A 926 -17.18 27.72 11.19
C VAL A 926 -17.23 27.04 12.54
N THR A 927 -17.99 25.95 12.64
CA THR A 927 -18.09 25.11 13.84
C THR A 927 -17.71 23.68 13.45
N ILE A 928 -16.77 23.07 14.16
CA ILE A 928 -16.29 21.72 13.93
C ILE A 928 -16.61 20.88 15.16
N VAL A 929 -17.26 19.73 14.93
CA VAL A 929 -17.57 18.76 15.99
C VAL A 929 -16.35 17.86 16.17
N VAL A 930 -15.81 17.83 17.38
CA VAL A 930 -14.72 16.91 17.73
C VAL A 930 -15.32 15.66 18.32
N ASN A 931 -15.11 14.55 17.62
CA ASN A 931 -15.55 13.25 18.06
C ASN A 931 -14.53 12.67 19.05
N PRO A 932 -14.97 12.04 20.15
CA PRO A 932 -14.04 11.53 21.15
C PRO A 932 -13.03 10.57 20.50
N MET A 933 -11.73 10.82 20.73
CA MET A 933 -10.69 9.89 20.32
C MET A 933 -11.01 8.50 20.85
N ILE A 934 -10.70 7.49 20.03
CA ILE A 934 -10.60 6.10 20.47
C ILE A 934 -9.56 6.12 21.59
N SER A 935 -10.01 6.24 22.85
CA SER A 935 -9.18 5.85 23.96
C SER A 935 -8.87 4.40 23.66
N LYS A 936 -7.59 4.11 23.43
CA LYS A 936 -7.04 2.77 23.36
C LYS A 936 -7.56 2.04 24.59
N ASN A 937 -8.72 1.38 24.51
CA ASN A 937 -9.15 0.47 25.53
C ASN A 937 -8.16 -0.69 25.34
N ILE A 938 -7.13 -0.69 26.19
CA ILE A 938 -5.95 -1.57 26.10
C ILE A 938 -6.35 -3.00 26.53
N GLY A 939 -7.51 -3.50 26.09
CA GLY A 939 -8.06 -4.77 26.51
C GLY A 939 -9.00 -5.37 25.47
N LEU A 940 -8.86 -6.68 25.28
CA LEU A 940 -9.82 -7.49 24.53
C LEU A 940 -11.15 -7.51 25.29
N SER A 941 -12.24 -7.22 24.59
CA SER A 941 -13.61 -7.28 25.12
C SER A 941 -14.41 -8.36 24.39
N PRO A 942 -15.37 -9.03 25.06
CA PRO A 942 -16.27 -9.97 24.41
C PRO A 942 -17.21 -9.23 23.45
N LEU A 943 -17.12 -9.55 22.15
CA LEU A 943 -17.90 -8.91 21.09
C LEU A 943 -19.19 -9.67 20.77
N TRP A 944 -19.17 -11.00 20.90
CA TRP A 944 -20.31 -11.86 20.59
C TRP A 944 -20.30 -13.15 21.40
N ARG A 945 -21.51 -13.65 21.69
CA ARG A 945 -21.79 -14.99 22.27
C ARG A 945 -23.03 -15.60 21.60
N PRO A 946 -23.15 -16.94 21.53
CA PRO A 946 -24.38 -17.57 21.08
C PRO A 946 -25.55 -17.26 22.04
N PRO A 947 -26.80 -17.34 21.59
CA PRO A 947 -27.95 -17.27 22.49
C PRO A 947 -27.94 -18.41 23.52
N ASP A 948 -28.28 -18.13 24.77
CA ASP A 948 -28.41 -19.13 25.84
C ASP A 948 -29.84 -19.69 25.89
N PRO A 949 -30.07 -21.02 25.84
CA PRO A 949 -29.09 -22.09 25.62
C PRO A 949 -28.92 -22.43 24.13
N THR A 950 -27.69 -22.77 23.74
CA THR A 950 -27.39 -23.32 22.41
C THR A 950 -26.70 -24.68 22.56
N SER A 951 -27.24 -25.69 21.87
CA SER A 951 -26.68 -27.05 21.83
C SER A 951 -26.55 -27.60 20.42
N LEU A 952 -25.71 -28.64 20.31
CA LEU A 952 -25.47 -29.48 19.16
C LEU A 952 -25.78 -30.94 19.51
N THR A 953 -26.45 -31.63 18.60
CA THR A 953 -26.82 -33.03 18.76
C THR A 953 -26.17 -33.92 17.72
N VAL A 954 -26.18 -35.23 17.97
CA VAL A 954 -25.64 -36.23 17.04
C VAL A 954 -26.64 -37.36 16.85
N THR A 955 -26.66 -37.97 15.67
CA THR A 955 -27.40 -39.20 15.36
C THR A 955 -26.58 -40.00 14.34
N LYS A 956 -27.13 -41.08 13.78
CA LYS A 956 -26.47 -41.85 12.72
C LYS A 956 -27.44 -42.17 11.58
N LEU A 957 -26.89 -42.30 10.38
CA LEU A 957 -27.62 -42.76 9.21
C LEU A 957 -28.21 -44.15 9.49
N ALA A 958 -29.49 -44.33 9.20
CA ALA A 958 -30.19 -45.55 9.54
C ALA A 958 -29.55 -46.77 8.87
N SER A 959 -29.50 -47.90 9.57
CA SER A 959 -28.86 -49.11 9.06
C SER A 959 -29.48 -49.54 7.72
N GLY A 960 -28.64 -49.74 6.69
CA GLY A 960 -29.08 -50.06 5.32
C GLY A 960 -29.45 -48.87 4.44
N SER A 961 -29.40 -47.63 4.93
CA SER A 961 -29.61 -46.42 4.13
C SER A 961 -28.29 -45.95 3.52
N SER A 962 -28.18 -45.99 2.19
CA SER A 962 -27.04 -45.39 1.46
C SER A 962 -27.48 -44.13 0.76
N VAL A 963 -26.67 -43.08 0.85
CA VAL A 963 -26.98 -41.76 0.27
C VAL A 963 -26.01 -41.51 -0.87
N THR A 964 -26.54 -41.24 -2.07
CA THR A 964 -25.71 -40.90 -3.22
C THR A 964 -25.30 -39.42 -3.16
N SER A 965 -24.25 -39.04 -3.89
CA SER A 965 -23.81 -37.64 -4.02
C SER A 965 -24.83 -36.75 -4.75
N ALA A 966 -25.82 -37.34 -5.43
CA ALA A 966 -26.89 -36.62 -6.14
C ALA A 966 -28.22 -36.56 -5.37
N GLU A 967 -28.32 -37.17 -4.18
CA GLU A 967 -29.56 -37.19 -3.41
C GLU A 967 -29.85 -35.82 -2.80
N THR A 968 -30.96 -35.19 -3.23
CA THR A 968 -31.44 -33.88 -2.76
C THR A 968 -32.83 -33.94 -2.12
N SER A 969 -33.47 -35.10 -2.07
CA SER A 969 -34.88 -35.22 -1.67
C SER A 969 -35.01 -35.49 -0.17
N GLN A 970 -34.34 -36.54 0.31
CA GLN A 970 -34.41 -36.92 1.72
C GLN A 970 -33.26 -37.80 2.20
N ILE A 971 -32.96 -37.72 3.50
CA ILE A 971 -32.01 -38.59 4.21
C ILE A 971 -32.69 -39.17 5.46
N PHE A 972 -32.60 -40.48 5.64
CA PHE A 972 -33.20 -41.22 6.75
C PHE A 972 -32.17 -41.52 7.85
N VAL A 973 -32.50 -41.16 9.09
CA VAL A 973 -31.64 -41.38 10.27
C VAL A 973 -32.35 -42.22 11.33
N ASP A 974 -31.62 -42.74 12.32
CA ASP A 974 -32.21 -43.65 13.32
C ASP A 974 -33.15 -42.96 14.31
N SER A 975 -32.82 -41.73 14.74
CA SER A 975 -33.63 -40.96 15.68
C SER A 975 -33.38 -39.46 15.50
N THR A 976 -34.46 -38.69 15.51
CA THR A 976 -34.46 -37.21 15.53
C THR A 976 -35.23 -36.63 16.72
N SER A 977 -35.85 -37.50 17.53
CA SER A 977 -36.60 -37.14 18.73
C SER A 977 -35.80 -37.31 20.02
N ASN A 978 -34.75 -38.15 20.00
CA ASN A 978 -33.90 -38.42 21.16
C ASN A 978 -32.42 -38.49 20.75
N PRO A 979 -31.64 -37.41 20.90
CA PRO A 979 -32.05 -36.06 21.34
C PRO A 979 -32.84 -35.30 20.25
N PRO A 980 -33.65 -34.29 20.60
CA PRO A 980 -34.51 -33.59 19.65
C PRO A 980 -33.71 -32.71 18.68
N TRP A 981 -34.04 -32.80 17.39
CA TRP A 981 -33.50 -31.95 16.32
C TRP A 981 -34.45 -30.80 15.98
N LYS A 982 -33.91 -29.71 15.41
CA LYS A 982 -34.73 -28.59 14.92
C LYS A 982 -35.48 -28.97 13.63
N GLU A 983 -36.60 -28.31 13.36
CA GLU A 983 -37.42 -28.57 12.16
C GLU A 983 -36.69 -28.22 10.84
N LYS A 984 -35.72 -27.31 10.90
CA LYS A 984 -34.85 -26.88 9.80
C LYS A 984 -33.45 -26.56 10.31
N GLY A 985 -32.43 -26.79 9.50
CA GLY A 985 -31.05 -26.53 9.90
C GLY A 985 -30.01 -27.13 8.98
N TYR A 986 -28.83 -27.41 9.56
CA TYR A 986 -27.69 -27.99 8.87
C TYR A 986 -27.16 -29.19 9.65
N PHE A 987 -26.59 -30.16 8.95
CA PHE A 987 -25.86 -31.27 9.55
C PHE A 987 -24.63 -31.62 8.72
N LYS A 988 -23.69 -32.32 9.34
CA LYS A 988 -22.42 -32.75 8.77
C LYS A 988 -22.32 -34.27 8.80
N ILE A 989 -21.97 -34.87 7.66
CA ILE A 989 -21.66 -36.30 7.54
C ILE A 989 -20.26 -36.39 6.94
N ASN A 990 -19.34 -37.07 7.64
CA ASN A 990 -17.91 -37.07 7.29
C ASN A 990 -17.45 -35.61 7.09
N ASP A 991 -17.01 -35.23 5.89
CA ASP A 991 -16.57 -33.87 5.56
C ASP A 991 -17.62 -32.99 4.87
N GLU A 992 -18.82 -33.51 4.58
CA GLU A 992 -19.86 -32.75 3.88
C GLU A 992 -20.84 -32.07 4.84
N ILE A 993 -21.16 -30.80 4.60
CA ILE A 993 -22.26 -30.08 5.27
C ILE A 993 -23.47 -29.97 4.34
N ILE A 994 -24.64 -30.34 4.86
CA ILE A 994 -25.92 -30.41 4.14
C ILE A 994 -26.96 -29.57 4.87
N LYS A 995 -27.72 -28.78 4.12
CA LYS A 995 -28.89 -28.04 4.62
C LYS A 995 -30.15 -28.88 4.45
N TYR A 996 -31.04 -28.86 5.43
CA TYR A 996 -32.40 -29.42 5.33
C TYR A 996 -33.43 -28.36 5.69
N ASP A 997 -34.49 -28.25 4.88
CA ASP A 997 -35.56 -27.27 5.11
C ASP A 997 -36.76 -27.85 5.87
N LYS A 998 -36.85 -29.18 6.00
CA LYS A 998 -37.93 -29.85 6.74
C LYS A 998 -37.47 -31.13 7.43
N LEU A 999 -37.97 -31.38 8.64
CA LEU A 999 -37.85 -32.64 9.38
C LEU A 999 -39.21 -33.34 9.49
N ASP A 1000 -39.26 -34.65 9.19
CA ASP A 1000 -40.50 -35.45 9.22
C ASP A 1000 -40.19 -36.91 9.62
N GLU A 1001 -40.62 -37.35 10.81
CA GLU A 1001 -40.47 -38.74 11.31
C GLU A 1001 -39.11 -39.40 10.98
N ASN A 1002 -38.01 -38.76 11.40
CA ASN A 1002 -36.61 -39.16 11.14
C ASN A 1002 -36.09 -39.00 9.69
N TYR A 1003 -36.83 -38.31 8.82
CA TYR A 1003 -36.36 -37.90 7.51
C TYR A 1003 -36.00 -36.41 7.51
N PHE A 1004 -34.75 -36.10 7.18
CA PHE A 1004 -34.36 -34.77 6.72
C PHE A 1004 -34.77 -34.63 5.26
N LYS A 1005 -35.65 -33.68 4.92
CA LYS A 1005 -36.22 -33.50 3.58
C LYS A 1005 -35.83 -32.15 2.98
N THR A 1006 -35.87 -32.05 1.65
CA THR A 1006 -35.53 -30.84 0.87
C THR A 1006 -34.08 -30.43 1.16
N LEU A 1007 -33.15 -31.21 0.61
CA LEU A 1007 -31.74 -31.13 0.94
C LEU A 1007 -31.01 -30.23 -0.05
N THR A 1008 -30.19 -29.31 0.47
CA THR A 1008 -29.19 -28.60 -0.32
C THR A 1008 -27.81 -29.11 0.08
N ARG A 1009 -27.13 -29.80 -0.85
CA ARG A 1009 -25.82 -30.44 -0.65
C ARG A 1009 -24.68 -29.42 -0.77
N ALA A 1010 -23.45 -29.83 -0.42
CA ALA A 1010 -22.22 -29.05 -0.65
C ALA A 1010 -22.25 -27.62 -0.05
N GLN A 1011 -22.75 -27.46 1.17
CA GLN A 1011 -22.87 -26.15 1.82
C GLN A 1011 -21.54 -25.67 2.42
N PHE A 1012 -21.37 -24.36 2.54
CA PHE A 1012 -20.19 -23.72 3.16
C PHE A 1012 -18.81 -24.05 2.55
N GLY A 1013 -18.78 -24.59 1.33
CA GLY A 1013 -17.56 -24.95 0.60
C GLY A 1013 -17.19 -26.44 0.68
N THR A 1014 -18.06 -27.29 1.24
CA THR A 1014 -17.85 -28.74 1.23
C THR A 1014 -18.25 -29.34 -0.12
N THR A 1015 -17.73 -30.53 -0.46
CA THR A 1015 -18.09 -31.24 -1.71
C THR A 1015 -19.15 -32.29 -1.45
N ALA A 1016 -20.11 -32.45 -2.36
CA ALA A 1016 -21.14 -33.49 -2.27
C ALA A 1016 -20.52 -34.89 -2.39
N ALA A 1017 -20.77 -35.75 -1.39
CA ALA A 1017 -20.19 -37.10 -1.30
C ALA A 1017 -21.26 -38.20 -1.17
N ALA A 1018 -20.85 -39.44 -1.40
CA ALA A 1018 -21.69 -40.59 -1.04
C ALA A 1018 -21.46 -40.95 0.44
N HIS A 1019 -22.53 -41.33 1.14
CA HIS A 1019 -22.49 -41.71 2.55
C HIS A 1019 -23.06 -43.11 2.77
N SER A 1020 -22.47 -43.83 3.72
CA SER A 1020 -22.83 -45.21 4.03
C SER A 1020 -23.72 -45.28 5.27
N GLY A 1021 -24.58 -46.31 5.32
CA GLY A 1021 -25.41 -46.56 6.50
C GLY A 1021 -24.54 -46.74 7.76
N GLY A 1022 -24.89 -46.07 8.85
CA GLY A 1022 -24.11 -46.04 10.08
C GLY A 1022 -23.16 -44.84 10.21
N ASP A 1023 -22.92 -44.06 9.15
CA ASP A 1023 -22.15 -42.81 9.25
C ASP A 1023 -22.82 -41.84 10.25
N LYS A 1024 -22.01 -41.17 11.08
CA LYS A 1024 -22.51 -40.21 12.07
C LYS A 1024 -23.04 -38.96 11.37
N VAL A 1025 -24.27 -38.58 11.72
CA VAL A 1025 -24.94 -37.35 11.29
C VAL A 1025 -24.87 -36.37 12.44
N ARG A 1026 -24.09 -35.30 12.26
CA ARG A 1026 -23.69 -34.39 13.33
C ARG A 1026 -24.34 -33.04 13.10
N GLU A 1027 -24.99 -32.47 14.10
CA GLU A 1027 -25.66 -31.19 13.92
C GLU A 1027 -24.63 -30.07 13.66
N VAL A 1028 -25.01 -29.12 12.81
CA VAL A 1028 -24.22 -27.94 12.48
C VAL A 1028 -25.03 -26.69 12.83
N ARG A 1029 -24.40 -25.74 13.50
CA ARG A 1029 -24.96 -24.42 13.80
C ARG A 1029 -24.22 -23.38 12.98
N TYR A 1030 -25.00 -22.62 12.22
CA TYR A 1030 -24.55 -21.43 11.50
C TYR A 1030 -25.07 -20.21 12.24
N PHE A 1031 -24.16 -19.30 12.61
CA PHE A 1031 -24.52 -17.99 13.14
C PHE A 1031 -23.93 -16.92 12.23
N GLN A 1032 -24.78 -15.96 11.88
CA GLN A 1032 -24.40 -14.67 11.32
C GLN A 1032 -24.79 -13.62 12.34
N PHE A 1033 -23.84 -12.79 12.75
CA PHE A 1033 -24.05 -11.85 13.84
C PHE A 1033 -23.34 -10.52 13.59
N SER A 1034 -23.86 -9.47 14.22
CA SER A 1034 -23.19 -8.17 14.34
C SER A 1034 -22.49 -8.09 15.70
N TRP A 1035 -21.40 -7.34 15.81
CA TRP A 1035 -20.73 -7.15 17.10
C TRP A 1035 -21.59 -6.30 18.02
N SER A 1036 -21.57 -6.62 19.33
CA SER A 1036 -22.23 -5.81 20.36
C SER A 1036 -21.75 -4.35 20.37
N GLN A 1037 -20.50 -4.12 19.95
CA GLN A 1037 -19.89 -2.83 19.71
C GLN A 1037 -19.16 -2.89 18.36
N SER A 1038 -19.62 -2.09 17.40
CA SER A 1038 -19.09 -2.08 16.03
C SER A 1038 -18.61 -0.67 15.64
N PRO A 1039 -17.56 -0.55 14.81
CA PRO A 1039 -16.73 -1.64 14.27
C PRO A 1039 -15.74 -2.22 15.30
N ALA A 1040 -15.15 -3.38 15.02
CA ALA A 1040 -14.14 -4.01 15.88
C ALA A 1040 -12.90 -4.45 15.09
N VAL A 1041 -11.73 -4.36 15.74
CA VAL A 1041 -10.42 -4.76 15.23
C VAL A 1041 -9.79 -5.84 16.12
N ASP A 1042 -8.74 -6.50 15.63
CA ASP A 1042 -8.02 -7.57 16.35
C ASP A 1042 -8.90 -8.72 16.86
N ILE A 1043 -9.91 -9.09 16.07
CA ILE A 1043 -10.86 -10.16 16.39
C ILE A 1043 -10.12 -11.50 16.53
N LYS A 1044 -10.22 -12.10 17.71
CA LYS A 1044 -9.63 -13.40 18.03
C LYS A 1044 -10.54 -14.54 17.56
N ALA A 1045 -9.94 -15.72 17.38
CA ALA A 1045 -10.69 -16.93 17.13
C ALA A 1045 -11.71 -17.19 18.25
N PRO A 1046 -12.85 -17.84 17.96
CA PRO A 1046 -13.84 -18.16 18.97
C PRO A 1046 -13.21 -19.02 20.06
N PHE A 1047 -13.32 -18.57 21.31
CA PHE A 1047 -12.99 -19.39 22.48
C PHE A 1047 -14.21 -20.26 22.79
N ILE A 1048 -14.04 -21.59 22.76
CA ILE A 1048 -15.11 -22.57 22.98
C ILE A 1048 -14.69 -23.49 24.12
N ALA A 1049 -15.44 -23.48 25.21
CA ALA A 1049 -15.13 -24.32 26.38
C ALA A 1049 -15.09 -25.83 26.04
N ALA A 1050 -15.96 -26.29 25.14
CA ALA A 1050 -16.03 -27.69 24.70
C ALA A 1050 -14.87 -28.14 23.78
N VAL A 1051 -13.96 -27.23 23.43
CA VAL A 1051 -12.74 -27.50 22.67
C VAL A 1051 -11.53 -27.40 23.60
N GLU A 1052 -11.45 -26.33 24.41
CA GLU A 1052 -10.27 -26.08 25.24
C GLU A 1052 -10.19 -26.99 26.47
N PHE A 1053 -11.34 -27.39 27.04
CA PHE A 1053 -11.39 -28.10 28.32
C PHE A 1053 -11.83 -29.58 28.24
N GLU A 1054 -12.23 -30.06 27.06
CA GLU A 1054 -12.67 -31.44 26.85
C GLU A 1054 -11.65 -32.21 26.01
N ASP A 1055 -11.15 -33.35 26.50
CA ASP A 1055 -10.21 -34.22 25.78
C ASP A 1055 -10.84 -35.62 25.59
N PRO A 1056 -11.19 -36.03 24.36
CA PRO A 1056 -11.00 -35.34 23.07
C PRO A 1056 -12.12 -34.35 22.73
N ASP A 1057 -11.82 -33.33 21.89
CA ASP A 1057 -12.71 -32.22 21.54
C ASP A 1057 -14.13 -32.66 21.13
N LEU A 1058 -15.17 -32.04 21.68
CA LEU A 1058 -16.58 -32.38 21.40
C LEU A 1058 -17.22 -31.52 20.30
N VAL A 1059 -16.62 -30.36 20.02
CA VAL A 1059 -17.08 -29.38 19.02
C VAL A 1059 -15.93 -29.06 18.06
N SER A 1060 -16.23 -28.80 16.80
CA SER A 1060 -15.26 -28.28 15.84
C SER A 1060 -15.77 -27.01 15.17
N VAL A 1061 -14.86 -26.07 14.94
CA VAL A 1061 -15.13 -24.86 14.16
C VAL A 1061 -14.85 -25.17 12.69
N ASP A 1062 -15.89 -25.32 11.88
CA ASP A 1062 -15.75 -25.64 10.44
C ASP A 1062 -15.45 -24.40 9.60
N ARG A 1063 -15.94 -23.24 10.03
CA ARG A 1063 -15.74 -21.96 9.33
C ARG A 1063 -15.86 -20.81 10.32
N PHE A 1064 -14.92 -19.88 10.27
CA PHE A 1064 -15.03 -18.61 10.96
C PHE A 1064 -14.61 -17.47 10.03
N ILE A 1065 -15.53 -16.57 9.72
CA ILE A 1065 -15.27 -15.37 8.93
C ILE A 1065 -15.45 -14.17 9.86
N LYS A 1066 -14.40 -13.36 9.92
CA LYS A 1066 -14.32 -12.13 10.71
C LYS A 1066 -14.61 -10.97 9.78
N LYS A 1067 -15.61 -10.14 10.10
CA LYS A 1067 -15.93 -8.90 9.39
C LYS A 1067 -15.78 -7.71 10.37
N PRO A 1068 -15.46 -6.49 9.92
CA PRO A 1068 -15.32 -5.34 10.82
C PRO A 1068 -16.57 -5.03 11.66
N TYR A 1069 -17.78 -5.24 11.10
CA TYR A 1069 -19.06 -4.97 11.78
C TYR A 1069 -19.79 -6.25 12.27
N GLY A 1070 -19.24 -7.43 12.00
CA GLY A 1070 -19.85 -8.68 12.43
C GLY A 1070 -19.04 -9.91 12.07
N GLY A 1071 -19.68 -11.06 11.98
CA GLY A 1071 -19.00 -12.27 11.58
C GLY A 1071 -19.96 -13.41 11.30
N GLU A 1072 -19.37 -14.47 10.77
CA GLU A 1072 -20.04 -15.74 10.53
C GLU A 1072 -19.24 -16.84 11.19
N VAL A 1073 -19.91 -17.73 11.90
CA VAL A 1073 -19.28 -18.93 12.46
C VAL A 1073 -20.15 -20.14 12.17
N VAL A 1074 -19.52 -21.21 11.71
CA VAL A 1074 -20.09 -22.54 11.53
C VAL A 1074 -19.41 -23.46 12.51
N MET A 1075 -20.19 -24.04 13.42
CA MET A 1075 -19.72 -24.98 14.43
C MET A 1075 -20.48 -26.28 14.28
N SER A 1076 -19.78 -27.41 14.39
CA SER A 1076 -20.40 -28.74 14.33
C SER A 1076 -19.97 -29.62 15.49
N ALA A 1077 -20.81 -30.60 15.79
CA ALA A 1077 -20.46 -31.69 16.68
C ALA A 1077 -19.32 -32.53 16.08
N THR A 1078 -18.36 -32.98 16.89
CA THR A 1078 -17.28 -33.88 16.43
C THR A 1078 -17.75 -35.33 16.38
N THR A 1079 -16.90 -36.21 15.84
CA THR A 1079 -17.13 -37.66 15.89
C THR A 1079 -16.95 -38.26 17.28
N ASN A 1080 -16.47 -37.48 18.26
CA ASN A 1080 -16.19 -37.95 19.61
C ASN A 1080 -17.47 -38.07 20.46
N LEU A 1081 -18.55 -37.39 20.05
CA LEU A 1081 -19.88 -37.58 20.64
C LEU A 1081 -20.39 -39.01 20.40
N SER A 1082 -20.87 -39.62 21.48
CA SER A 1082 -21.30 -41.02 21.47
C SER A 1082 -22.71 -41.16 20.86
N VAL A 1083 -22.97 -42.32 20.25
CA VAL A 1083 -24.31 -42.74 19.82
C VAL A 1083 -24.48 -44.17 20.30
N ASN A 1084 -25.26 -44.36 21.36
CA ASN A 1084 -25.48 -45.66 21.99
C ASN A 1084 -26.93 -46.09 21.74
N ASP A 1085 -27.14 -47.31 21.21
CA ASP A 1085 -28.47 -47.90 21.02
C ASP A 1085 -29.50 -46.96 20.33
N ASN A 1086 -29.05 -46.27 19.28
CA ASN A 1086 -29.85 -45.32 18.47
C ASN A 1086 -30.25 -44.03 19.21
N ILE A 1087 -29.65 -43.77 20.37
CA ILE A 1087 -29.76 -42.53 21.13
C ILE A 1087 -28.44 -41.76 20.98
N GLY A 1088 -28.53 -40.53 20.48
CA GLY A 1088 -27.39 -39.63 20.38
C GLY A 1088 -27.09 -38.88 21.67
N ASP A 1089 -25.92 -38.25 21.73
CA ASP A 1089 -25.53 -37.37 22.83
C ASP A 1089 -25.68 -35.88 22.45
N VAL A 1090 -25.63 -34.99 23.44
CA VAL A 1090 -25.79 -33.53 23.29
C VAL A 1090 -24.62 -32.79 23.93
N VAL A 1091 -24.01 -31.88 23.18
CA VAL A 1091 -23.02 -30.92 23.70
C VAL A 1091 -23.58 -29.49 23.65
N PHE A 1092 -23.26 -28.67 24.65
CA PHE A 1092 -23.67 -27.27 24.71
C PHE A 1092 -22.56 -26.36 24.19
N LEU A 1093 -22.94 -25.37 23.37
CA LEU A 1093 -22.07 -24.27 22.96
C LEU A 1093 -22.15 -23.10 23.95
N GLU A 1094 -23.36 -22.84 24.47
CA GLU A 1094 -23.65 -21.85 25.51
C GLU A 1094 -24.76 -22.42 26.41
N GLY A 1095 -24.59 -22.30 27.72
CA GLY A 1095 -25.57 -22.70 28.72
C GLY A 1095 -25.10 -23.84 29.62
N THR A 1096 -25.96 -24.22 30.57
CA THR A 1096 -25.65 -25.25 31.57
C THR A 1096 -26.29 -26.57 31.20
N ASN A 1097 -25.51 -27.65 31.18
CA ASN A 1097 -26.08 -28.99 31.07
C ASN A 1097 -26.80 -29.35 32.38
N ALA A 1098 -28.11 -29.52 32.31
CA ALA A 1098 -28.96 -29.78 33.48
C ALA A 1098 -28.65 -31.11 34.21
N TYR A 1099 -27.97 -32.06 33.54
CA TYR A 1099 -27.65 -33.37 34.11
C TYR A 1099 -26.24 -33.42 34.71
N SER A 1100 -25.24 -32.80 34.07
CA SER A 1100 -23.85 -32.80 34.58
C SER A 1100 -23.53 -31.59 35.46
N GLY A 1101 -24.32 -30.51 35.39
CA GLY A 1101 -24.05 -29.24 36.07
C GLY A 1101 -22.89 -28.44 35.47
N VAL A 1102 -22.27 -28.92 34.38
CA VAL A 1102 -21.16 -28.25 33.69
C VAL A 1102 -21.71 -27.08 32.86
N MET A 1103 -21.07 -25.92 33.00
CA MET A 1103 -21.36 -24.72 32.21
C MET A 1103 -20.46 -24.67 30.98
N TYR A 1104 -21.07 -24.59 29.81
CA TYR A 1104 -20.38 -24.33 28.56
C TYR A 1104 -20.58 -22.87 28.18
N PHE A 1105 -19.51 -22.24 27.69
CA PHE A 1105 -19.58 -20.89 27.14
C PHE A 1105 -18.75 -20.80 25.87
N THR A 1106 -19.23 -19.99 24.95
CA THR A 1106 -18.54 -19.64 23.71
C THR A 1106 -18.47 -18.13 23.61
N SER A 1107 -17.28 -17.58 23.38
CA SER A 1107 -17.10 -16.13 23.24
C SER A 1107 -16.15 -15.81 22.11
N ILE A 1108 -16.53 -14.80 21.32
CA ILE A 1108 -15.62 -14.13 20.38
C ILE A 1108 -15.21 -12.80 21.01
N SER A 1109 -13.92 -12.49 20.98
CA SER A 1109 -13.36 -11.28 21.57
C SER A 1109 -12.56 -10.47 20.56
N GLY A 1110 -12.46 -9.17 20.81
CA GLY A 1110 -11.68 -8.24 20.01
C GLY A 1110 -11.67 -6.85 20.63
N THR A 1111 -11.14 -5.87 19.90
CA THR A 1111 -11.07 -4.48 20.34
C THR A 1111 -12.12 -3.67 19.62
N ALA A 1112 -13.15 -3.23 20.34
CA ALA A 1112 -14.21 -2.41 19.77
C ALA A 1112 -13.76 -0.95 19.58
N ILE A 1113 -14.12 -0.37 18.44
CA ILE A 1113 -14.01 1.05 18.14
C ILE A 1113 -15.35 1.68 18.49
N SER A 1114 -15.40 2.47 19.56
CA SER A 1114 -16.63 3.09 20.03
C SER A 1114 -16.50 4.60 20.13
N ASN A 1115 -17.56 5.32 19.77
CA ASN A 1115 -17.70 6.78 19.93
C ASN A 1115 -18.05 7.16 21.39
N GLY A 1116 -17.48 6.47 22.38
CA GLY A 1116 -18.00 6.40 23.76
C GLY A 1116 -17.90 7.66 24.63
N GLY A 1117 -17.64 8.85 24.06
CA GLY A 1117 -17.52 10.13 24.79
C GLY A 1117 -18.54 11.18 24.34
N SER A 1118 -18.63 12.28 25.10
CA SER A 1118 -19.40 13.46 24.64
C SER A 1118 -18.61 14.18 23.56
N SER A 1119 -19.25 14.51 22.44
CA SER A 1119 -18.61 15.31 21.39
C SER A 1119 -18.34 16.74 21.87
N SER A 1120 -17.15 17.24 21.59
CA SER A 1120 -16.76 18.63 21.82
C SER A 1120 -17.07 19.46 20.57
N LYS A 1121 -17.10 20.80 20.68
CA LYS A 1121 -17.29 21.69 19.54
C LYS A 1121 -16.26 22.80 19.59
N VAL A 1122 -15.48 22.93 18.52
CA VAL A 1122 -14.57 24.04 18.29
C VAL A 1122 -15.23 24.97 17.29
N SER A 1123 -15.19 26.29 17.53
CA SER A 1123 -15.79 27.24 16.59
C SER A 1123 -14.96 28.50 16.45
N ARG A 1124 -14.80 28.95 15.21
CA ARG A 1124 -14.14 30.20 14.85
C ARG A 1124 -15.10 31.12 14.10
N GLN A 1125 -15.06 32.41 14.42
CA GLN A 1125 -15.94 33.41 13.81
C GLN A 1125 -15.15 34.66 13.42
N SER A 1126 -15.51 35.22 12.27
CA SER A 1126 -15.13 36.58 11.87
C SER A 1126 -15.55 37.63 12.90
N SER A 1127 -14.83 38.75 12.96
CA SER A 1127 -15.18 39.82 13.90
C SER A 1127 -16.57 40.39 13.59
N ILE A 1128 -17.31 40.79 14.63
CA ILE A 1128 -18.67 41.33 14.50
C ILE A 1128 -18.72 42.57 13.57
N TYR A 1129 -17.59 43.28 13.44
CA TYR A 1129 -17.46 44.48 12.63
C TYR A 1129 -16.84 44.24 11.23
N SER A 1130 -16.58 42.99 10.83
CA SER A 1130 -16.04 42.71 9.50
C SER A 1130 -17.02 43.13 8.41
N ASP A 1131 -16.50 43.57 7.27
CA ASP A 1131 -17.32 43.96 6.12
C ASP A 1131 -18.18 42.80 5.59
N SER A 1132 -17.72 41.57 5.80
CA SER A 1132 -18.46 40.34 5.50
C SER A 1132 -19.72 40.20 6.36
N MET A 1133 -19.59 40.29 7.69
CA MET A 1133 -20.72 40.24 8.64
C MET A 1133 -21.73 41.36 8.40
N ARG A 1134 -21.26 42.58 8.08
CA ARG A 1134 -22.12 43.74 7.81
C ARG A 1134 -22.94 43.61 6.53
N LYS A 1135 -22.36 43.01 5.47
CA LYS A 1135 -23.02 42.89 4.15
C LYS A 1135 -23.90 41.65 4.04
N TYR A 1136 -23.49 40.52 4.60
CA TYR A 1136 -24.12 39.23 4.34
C TYR A 1136 -24.81 38.59 5.55
N GLY A 1137 -24.67 39.16 6.75
CA GLY A 1137 -25.22 38.58 7.99
C GLY A 1137 -24.51 37.27 8.38
N LYS A 1138 -24.85 36.69 9.52
CA LYS A 1138 -24.20 35.45 10.02
C LYS A 1138 -24.54 34.25 9.13
N LYS A 1139 -23.53 33.64 8.52
CA LYS A 1139 -23.56 32.36 7.79
C LYS A 1139 -22.68 31.36 8.50
N GLU A 1140 -23.29 30.32 9.07
CA GLU A 1140 -22.61 29.28 9.84
C GLU A 1140 -22.51 27.99 9.04
N VAL A 1141 -21.30 27.43 8.95
CA VAL A 1141 -21.04 26.08 8.45
C VAL A 1141 -20.68 25.19 9.64
N VAL A 1142 -21.35 24.03 9.75
CA VAL A 1142 -21.09 23.05 10.79
C VAL A 1142 -20.53 21.79 10.14
N ILE A 1143 -19.28 21.46 10.47
CA ILE A 1143 -18.61 20.23 10.01
C ILE A 1143 -18.74 19.19 11.12
N ASP A 1144 -19.45 18.12 10.82
CA ASP A 1144 -19.60 16.96 11.69
C ASP A 1144 -19.02 15.73 10.98
N ASN A 1145 -17.72 15.52 11.16
CA ASN A 1145 -17.01 14.38 10.61
C ASN A 1145 -16.46 13.51 11.75
N ARG A 1146 -16.81 12.21 11.70
CA ARG A 1146 -16.42 11.20 12.69
C ARG A 1146 -14.90 11.00 12.85
N PHE A 1147 -14.11 11.37 11.85
CA PHE A 1147 -12.65 11.20 11.83
C PHE A 1147 -11.90 12.40 12.41
N VAL A 1148 -12.59 13.52 12.67
CA VAL A 1148 -12.04 14.66 13.40
C VAL A 1148 -12.15 14.37 14.89
N SER A 1149 -11.04 13.97 15.49
CA SER A 1149 -11.01 13.51 16.89
C SER A 1149 -10.09 14.28 17.81
N ASP A 1150 -9.32 15.22 17.26
CA ASP A 1150 -8.32 15.99 17.96
C ASP A 1150 -8.75 17.46 18.03
N ASP A 1151 -8.72 18.04 19.23
CA ASP A 1151 -9.16 19.41 19.49
C ASP A 1151 -8.23 20.43 18.81
N ASP A 1152 -6.91 20.17 18.79
CA ASP A 1152 -5.92 21.06 18.16
C ASP A 1152 -6.13 21.11 16.65
N TYR A 1153 -6.29 19.94 16.03
CA TYR A 1153 -6.60 19.83 14.59
C TYR A 1153 -7.93 20.51 14.24
N ALA A 1154 -8.98 20.34 15.06
CA ALA A 1154 -10.26 21.00 14.83
C ALA A 1154 -10.15 22.54 14.93
N GLN A 1155 -9.24 23.06 15.76
CA GLN A 1155 -8.96 24.49 15.85
C GLN A 1155 -8.21 25.01 14.61
N ASP A 1156 -7.16 24.30 14.18
CA ASP A 1156 -6.41 24.64 12.97
C ASP A 1156 -7.30 24.63 11.73
N LEU A 1157 -8.17 23.61 11.64
CA LEU A 1157 -9.14 23.47 10.57
C LEU A 1157 -10.16 24.63 10.58
N ALA A 1158 -10.67 25.01 11.75
CA ALA A 1158 -11.62 26.13 11.86
C ALA A 1158 -10.97 27.48 11.53
N ASP A 1159 -9.71 27.70 11.94
CA ASP A 1159 -8.94 28.91 11.67
C ASP A 1159 -8.56 29.04 10.20
N PHE A 1160 -8.19 27.92 9.59
CA PHE A 1160 -7.93 27.85 8.17
C PHE A 1160 -9.20 28.14 7.35
N LEU A 1161 -10.30 27.44 7.66
CA LEU A 1161 -11.56 27.56 6.92
C LEU A 1161 -12.15 28.97 6.99
N ILE A 1162 -12.07 29.63 8.15
CA ILE A 1162 -12.55 31.01 8.26
C ILE A 1162 -11.71 31.98 7.43
N ASN A 1163 -10.38 31.80 7.39
CA ASN A 1163 -9.48 32.65 6.62
C ASN A 1163 -9.84 32.62 5.13
N LYS A 1164 -10.17 31.43 4.61
CA LYS A 1164 -10.55 31.26 3.20
C LYS A 1164 -12.01 31.63 2.90
N MET A 1165 -12.95 31.41 3.82
CA MET A 1165 -14.39 31.60 3.55
C MET A 1165 -14.97 32.95 3.97
N GLU A 1166 -14.28 33.70 4.84
CA GLU A 1166 -14.79 34.98 5.36
C GLU A 1166 -14.96 36.03 4.27
N SER A 1167 -14.15 35.96 3.21
CA SER A 1167 -14.24 36.87 2.06
C SER A 1167 -15.22 36.34 1.01
N GLY A 1168 -16.13 37.18 0.54
CA GLY A 1168 -17.04 36.82 -0.54
C GLY A 1168 -16.27 36.62 -1.84
N VAL A 1169 -16.30 35.40 -2.39
CA VAL A 1169 -15.59 35.05 -3.62
C VAL A 1169 -16.54 35.27 -4.80
N PRO A 1170 -16.13 36.02 -5.84
CA PRO A 1170 -16.94 36.15 -7.04
C PRO A 1170 -16.87 34.87 -7.87
N ILE A 1171 -18.04 34.35 -8.21
CA ILE A 1171 -18.24 33.27 -9.16
C ILE A 1171 -18.72 33.89 -10.47
N LEU A 1172 -18.15 33.44 -11.57
CA LEU A 1172 -18.46 33.91 -12.91
C LEU A 1172 -18.95 32.72 -13.74
N ASP A 1173 -20.21 32.77 -14.17
CA ASP A 1173 -20.74 31.82 -15.15
C ASP A 1173 -20.50 32.40 -16.54
N VAL A 1174 -19.79 31.67 -17.41
CA VAL A 1174 -19.38 32.17 -18.73
C VAL A 1174 -19.78 31.19 -19.81
N ASP A 1175 -20.47 31.67 -20.83
CA ASP A 1175 -20.66 30.94 -22.07
C ASP A 1175 -19.50 31.26 -23.02
N VAL A 1176 -18.74 30.24 -23.38
CA VAL A 1176 -17.55 30.39 -24.23
C VAL A 1176 -17.74 29.75 -25.61
N LEU A 1177 -16.96 30.22 -26.58
CA LEU A 1177 -16.66 29.45 -27.79
C LEU A 1177 -15.94 28.16 -27.37
N SER A 1178 -16.22 27.03 -28.03
CA SER A 1178 -15.80 25.71 -27.52
C SER A 1178 -14.29 25.64 -27.27
N MET A 1179 -13.91 25.38 -26.03
CA MET A 1179 -12.54 25.17 -25.55
C MET A 1179 -12.48 23.80 -24.85
N PRO A 1180 -12.56 22.70 -25.60
CA PRO A 1180 -12.58 21.34 -25.05
C PRO A 1180 -11.28 20.95 -24.34
N LYS A 1181 -10.19 21.70 -24.55
CA LYS A 1181 -8.89 21.46 -23.91
C LYS A 1181 -8.89 21.84 -22.42
N LEU A 1182 -9.79 22.71 -21.98
CA LEU A 1182 -9.87 23.14 -20.58
C LEU A 1182 -10.43 22.01 -19.72
N GLN A 1183 -9.71 21.70 -18.65
CA GLN A 1183 -10.08 20.70 -17.67
C GLN A 1183 -10.59 21.35 -16.38
N LEU A 1184 -11.28 20.57 -15.57
CA LEU A 1184 -11.60 20.98 -14.20
C LEU A 1184 -10.30 21.28 -13.44
N GLY A 1185 -10.26 22.41 -12.75
CA GLY A 1185 -9.10 22.85 -12.00
C GLY A 1185 -7.98 23.52 -12.78
N ASP A 1186 -8.12 23.73 -14.09
CA ASP A 1186 -7.24 24.64 -14.83
C ASP A 1186 -7.43 26.09 -14.33
N ARG A 1187 -6.34 26.87 -14.28
CA ARG A 1187 -6.33 28.32 -14.03
C ARG A 1187 -6.40 29.04 -15.37
N ILE A 1188 -7.34 29.97 -15.49
CA ILE A 1188 -7.51 30.78 -16.70
C ILE A 1188 -7.44 32.27 -16.36
N THR A 1189 -6.83 33.04 -17.24
CA THR A 1189 -6.77 34.50 -17.13
C THR A 1189 -7.86 35.12 -17.99
N ILE A 1190 -8.73 35.91 -17.39
CA ILE A 1190 -9.63 36.80 -18.13
C ILE A 1190 -8.88 38.12 -18.33
N SER A 1191 -8.33 38.27 -19.54
CA SER A 1191 -7.59 39.49 -19.92
C SER A 1191 -8.50 40.72 -19.92
N ARG A 1192 -9.71 40.60 -20.47
CA ARG A 1192 -10.69 41.68 -20.56
C ARG A 1192 -12.14 41.19 -20.66
N LEU A 1193 -13.00 41.75 -19.80
CA LEU A 1193 -14.45 41.60 -19.84
C LEU A 1193 -15.10 42.94 -19.41
N GLU A 1194 -15.34 43.82 -20.39
CA GLU A 1194 -15.72 45.22 -20.12
C GLU A 1194 -17.06 45.36 -19.39
N GLN A 1195 -18.05 44.54 -19.74
CA GLN A 1195 -19.41 44.63 -19.18
C GLN A 1195 -19.47 44.41 -17.66
N LEU A 1196 -18.52 43.65 -17.11
CA LEU A 1196 -18.44 43.32 -15.68
C LEU A 1196 -17.23 43.98 -14.99
N GLY A 1197 -16.48 44.83 -15.71
CA GLY A 1197 -15.33 45.56 -15.18
C GLY A 1197 -14.16 44.68 -14.74
N ILE A 1198 -13.96 43.52 -15.38
CA ILE A 1198 -12.88 42.57 -15.05
C ILE A 1198 -11.73 42.74 -16.06
N SER A 1199 -10.49 42.87 -15.56
CA SER A 1199 -9.28 42.96 -16.40
C SER A 1199 -8.10 42.29 -15.70
N ASN A 1200 -7.37 41.45 -16.46
CA ASN A 1200 -6.18 40.70 -16.02
C ASN A 1200 -6.36 40.01 -14.66
N LYS A 1201 -7.45 39.27 -14.52
CA LYS A 1201 -7.73 38.47 -13.31
C LYS A 1201 -7.74 36.98 -13.63
N ASP A 1202 -7.31 36.19 -12.66
CA ASP A 1202 -7.24 34.75 -12.77
C ASP A 1202 -8.41 34.06 -12.08
N TYR A 1203 -8.85 32.95 -12.67
CA TYR A 1203 -9.97 32.16 -12.22
C TYR A 1203 -9.67 30.66 -12.34
N TRP A 1204 -10.21 29.88 -11.41
CA TRP A 1204 -10.26 28.42 -11.46
C TRP A 1204 -11.50 27.94 -12.21
N VAL A 1205 -11.34 26.95 -13.09
CA VAL A 1205 -12.48 26.24 -13.70
C VAL A 1205 -13.06 25.25 -12.70
N VAL A 1206 -14.31 25.47 -12.27
CA VAL A 1206 -15.02 24.66 -11.26
C VAL A 1206 -16.02 23.70 -11.88
N GLU A 1207 -16.65 24.10 -12.97
CA GLU A 1207 -17.62 23.30 -13.71
C GLU A 1207 -17.37 23.52 -15.21
N SER A 1208 -17.51 22.45 -15.99
CA SER A 1208 -17.47 22.53 -17.44
C SER A 1208 -18.60 21.68 -18.01
N LYS A 1209 -19.57 22.35 -18.62
CA LYS A 1209 -20.69 21.72 -19.31
C LYS A 1209 -20.52 21.87 -20.82
N ILE A 1210 -20.46 20.75 -21.53
CA ILE A 1210 -20.34 20.72 -22.99
C ILE A 1210 -21.63 20.13 -23.57
N GLU A 1211 -22.30 20.89 -24.43
CA GLU A 1211 -23.53 20.48 -25.10
C GLU A 1211 -23.35 20.47 -26.61
N TYR A 1212 -23.95 19.47 -27.25
CA TYR A 1212 -24.05 19.36 -28.70
C TYR A 1212 -25.51 19.27 -29.13
N ASN A 1213 -25.95 20.18 -30.00
CA ASN A 1213 -27.28 20.21 -30.60
C ASN A 1213 -27.21 20.74 -32.05
N GLY A 1214 -26.42 20.07 -32.91
CA GLY A 1214 -26.09 20.55 -34.25
C GLY A 1214 -24.99 21.62 -34.30
N GLY A 1215 -24.50 22.05 -33.13
CA GLY A 1215 -23.31 22.87 -32.89
C GLY A 1215 -22.88 22.67 -31.43
N VAL A 1216 -21.65 23.08 -31.08
CA VAL A 1216 -21.15 22.96 -29.70
C VAL A 1216 -21.31 24.28 -28.94
N SER A 1217 -21.85 24.17 -27.74
CA SER A 1217 -21.81 25.20 -26.70
C SER A 1217 -21.08 24.67 -25.48
N GLN A 1218 -20.25 25.49 -24.88
CA GLN A 1218 -19.59 25.18 -23.61
C GLN A 1218 -19.89 26.30 -22.62
N ARG A 1219 -20.32 25.90 -21.43
CA ARG A 1219 -20.51 26.77 -20.28
C ARG A 1219 -19.49 26.41 -19.21
N LEU A 1220 -18.83 27.42 -18.67
CA LEU A 1220 -17.84 27.30 -17.61
C LEU A 1220 -18.33 28.05 -16.37
N THR A 1221 -18.22 27.41 -15.21
CA THR A 1221 -18.37 28.10 -13.93
C THR A 1221 -16.97 28.35 -13.37
N LEU A 1222 -16.64 29.62 -13.14
CA LEU A 1222 -15.31 30.08 -12.79
C LEU A 1222 -15.30 30.70 -11.40
N ARG A 1223 -14.27 30.40 -10.60
CA ARG A 1223 -14.06 30.99 -9.26
C ARG A 1223 -12.79 31.83 -9.27
N GLU A 1224 -12.84 33.07 -8.78
CA GLU A 1224 -11.63 33.93 -8.74
C GLU A 1224 -10.51 33.24 -7.93
N ALA A 1225 -9.31 33.18 -8.50
CA ALA A 1225 -8.12 32.67 -7.83
C ALA A 1225 -7.57 33.79 -6.93
N SER A 1226 -7.67 33.63 -5.60
CA SER A 1226 -7.21 34.62 -4.62
C SER A 1226 -5.78 34.41 -4.17
#